data_AF-A0A534EGC3-F1
#
_entry.id   AF-A0A534EGC3-F1
#
_cell.length_a   1.000
_cell.length_b   1.000
_cell.length_c   1.000
_cell.angle_alpha   90.00
_cell.angle_beta   90.00
_cell.angle_gamma   90.00
#
_symmetry.space_group_name_H-M   'P 1'
#
loop_
_entity.id
_entity.type
_entity.pdbx_description
1 polymer ?
#
loop_
_entity_poly.entity_id
_entity_poly.type
_entity_poly.pdbx_seq_one_letter_code
_entity_poly.pdbx_strand_id
1 'polypeptide(L)'
;YQKCQSAVNSLIDPGFYTDQFLQWKFKSPKYSWANTVVSGANRYEVACKGDYSSTAPFPTTYNGTTNSAANEWTNTANAANSYWAQNGASGGGYTLYSANYLNYLASNPPTVSGTRISVVQQAATNLINSLSNVNIGLMRYSNNLSSPAGPADPGNAADAYAAGGMVAYPISPVAVGTNRTNLVTTVNSYTPGGLTPLSETLYEAYLYYSGGNVFFGNTSQPTKSVAGSRVGGSAASNQYQTPVQYQCQKNFIVYLTDGLPTADNQADSLITALPNEATVGGACDDTTKSPYNGLDANNVAIPGGWDYPGPSGKAGKCMAALAKYMFNTDLFPSMPGQQNVQLYTIGFGDDPGLAVASGWLATAATAGGGQFYQTGDLNGLQTALMNIVSNILKTSTTFTAPTVSVNAFNRTQTLNDLYVSVFQPSLTYHWPGNIKKYSVQNGVIVDQNSVAAVDPTTGFFKNSAQSFWSASSDGSTVAAGGAASQIPDWNPANAGARKLYTYIGTNKPANPVDLTSSNSYAVTTTNPLITNAILGVSTATSHDNTINYARGEDLKDEDADGIKNEQRYAMGDPLHSQPAVVIYGGTTSSPNINDAAIFAATNDGYLHAFDVTNGHELWAFIPQELLGDLNAIYSNSPTSPKHYELDGSIRILKYDINGDGIVDPAAGDRVIAYFGNGRGGSMYYAVDVTYKTTPKFLWAIGPATTGLTGIGQTWSTPAITRVNVNGATQNSQNFVLVFGGGYDSAEESTSYQTSDSSGNWIYMVDALYGKVLWSAGPTGVTPASNQPNLALSRMD
;
A
#
# COMPACT_ATOMS: atom_id res chain seq x y z
N TYR A 1 17.10 24.85 15.56
CA TYR A 1 17.01 24.30 16.92
C TYR A 1 16.12 23.07 16.88
N GLN A 2 16.72 21.91 16.57
CA GLN A 2 16.01 20.64 16.55
C GLN A 2 15.85 20.13 17.98
N LYS A 3 14.65 19.69 18.36
CA LYS A 3 14.42 18.95 19.61
C LYS A 3 14.31 17.47 19.25
N CYS A 4 15.45 16.98 18.76
CA CYS A 4 15.68 15.66 18.17
C CYS A 4 17.05 15.13 18.63
N GLN A 5 17.24 15.02 19.94
CA GLN A 5 18.52 14.59 20.52
C GLN A 5 18.90 13.17 20.06
N SER A 6 17.91 12.30 19.88
CA SER A 6 18.05 10.96 19.29
C SER A 6 18.62 10.99 17.86
N ALA A 7 18.47 12.09 17.13
CA ALA A 7 19.02 12.27 15.79
C ALA A 7 20.48 12.72 15.78
N VAL A 8 20.96 13.35 16.87
CA VAL A 8 22.24 14.08 16.88
C VAL A 8 23.41 13.16 16.58
N ASN A 9 23.51 12.04 17.28
CA ASN A 9 24.62 11.11 17.07
C ASN A 9 24.58 10.52 15.66
N SER A 10 23.40 10.10 15.17
CA SER A 10 23.25 9.51 13.83
C SER A 10 23.48 10.51 12.69
N LEU A 11 23.18 11.80 12.89
CA LEU A 11 23.51 12.87 11.93
C LEU A 11 24.97 13.30 11.98
N ILE A 12 25.69 13.06 13.08
CA ILE A 12 27.14 13.22 13.15
C ILE A 12 27.84 12.03 12.46
N ASP A 13 27.39 10.81 12.77
CA ASP A 13 27.92 9.55 12.25
C ASP A 13 26.82 8.47 12.36
N PRO A 14 26.27 7.95 11.24
CA PRO A 14 26.82 7.96 9.88
C PRO A 14 26.49 9.15 8.98
N GLY A 15 25.78 10.17 9.50
CA GLY A 15 25.36 11.32 8.70
C GLY A 15 23.93 11.25 8.19
N PHE A 16 23.14 10.28 8.63
CA PHE A 16 21.71 10.20 8.37
C PHE A 16 20.94 9.63 9.56
N TYR A 17 19.67 9.98 9.70
CA TYR A 17 18.80 9.54 10.79
C TYR A 17 17.38 9.32 10.30
N THR A 18 16.83 8.13 10.56
CA THR A 18 15.47 7.77 10.16
C THR A 18 14.58 7.67 11.39
N ASP A 19 13.45 8.37 11.39
CA ASP A 19 12.48 8.34 12.50
C ASP A 19 11.11 8.88 12.05
N GLN A 20 10.16 8.94 12.99
CA GLN A 20 8.94 9.71 12.85
C GLN A 20 9.14 11.14 13.36
N PHE A 21 8.79 12.13 12.54
CA PHE A 21 8.98 13.54 12.84
C PHE A 21 7.66 14.31 12.85
N LEU A 22 7.62 15.38 13.64
CA LEU A 22 6.63 16.44 13.55
C LEU A 22 7.33 17.76 13.28
N GLN A 23 6.71 18.62 12.47
CA GLN A 23 7.17 19.98 12.27
C GLN A 23 6.13 20.96 12.79
N TRP A 24 6.55 21.94 13.59
CA TRP A 24 5.70 23.03 14.03
C TRP A 24 5.52 24.02 12.88
N LYS A 25 4.29 24.18 12.41
CA LYS A 25 4.00 25.00 11.22
C LYS A 25 2.98 26.06 11.53
N PHE A 26 3.18 27.23 10.92
CA PHE A 26 2.16 28.26 10.83
C PHE A 26 1.23 27.96 9.66
N LYS A 27 -0.02 27.59 9.96
CA LYS A 27 -1.13 27.52 9.01
C LYS A 27 -2.05 28.69 9.34
N SER A 28 -1.90 29.79 8.59
CA SER A 28 -2.59 31.06 8.85
C SER A 28 -4.06 30.84 9.26
N PRO A 29 -4.52 31.36 10.41
CA PRO A 29 -3.82 32.30 11.29
C PRO A 29 -3.05 31.66 12.49
N LYS A 30 -2.77 30.35 12.51
CA LYS A 30 -2.41 29.61 13.74
C LYS A 30 -1.24 28.64 13.59
N TYR A 31 -0.70 28.15 14.71
CA TYR A 31 0.35 27.13 14.73
C TYR A 31 -0.18 25.75 15.15
N SER A 32 0.37 24.68 14.56
CA SER A 32 0.06 23.29 14.88
C SER A 32 1.24 22.36 14.55
N TRP A 33 1.32 21.22 15.24
CA TRP A 33 2.24 20.14 14.88
C TRP A 33 1.71 19.39 13.67
N ALA A 34 2.49 19.34 12.59
CA ALA A 34 2.18 18.58 11.39
C ALA A 34 3.09 17.36 11.31
N ASN A 35 2.53 16.22 10.90
CA ASN A 35 3.28 15.01 10.59
C ASN A 35 4.07 15.10 9.27
N THR A 36 3.98 16.21 8.54
CA THR A 36 4.78 16.44 7.33
C THR A 36 5.94 17.38 7.61
N VAL A 37 7.13 17.04 7.13
CA VAL A 37 8.31 17.94 7.11
C VAL A 37 8.42 18.52 5.71
N VAL A 38 8.25 19.85 5.57
CA VAL A 38 8.26 20.53 4.25
C VAL A 38 9.31 21.64 4.20
N SER A 39 9.82 21.87 2.99
CA SER A 39 10.70 23.00 2.67
C SER A 39 9.94 24.33 2.77
N GLY A 40 10.61 25.41 3.21
CA GLY A 40 10.04 26.77 3.24
C GLY A 40 9.12 27.10 4.42
N ALA A 41 9.09 26.28 5.48
CA ALA A 41 8.31 26.59 6.68
C ALA A 41 8.83 27.84 7.41
N ASN A 42 7.91 28.71 7.85
CA ASN A 42 8.25 29.96 8.56
C ASN A 42 8.93 29.73 9.93
N ARG A 43 8.88 28.51 10.46
CA ARG A 43 9.63 28.05 11.64
C ARG A 43 10.14 26.62 11.44
N TYR A 44 11.28 26.32 12.06
CA TYR A 44 12.04 25.08 11.87
C TYR A 44 11.99 24.13 13.08
N GLU A 45 11.07 24.32 14.04
CA GLU A 45 10.98 23.37 15.15
C GLU A 45 10.52 22.00 14.63
N VAL A 46 11.36 21.00 14.85
CA VAL A 46 11.09 19.60 14.51
C VAL A 46 11.22 18.78 15.79
N ALA A 47 10.21 17.94 16.04
CA ALA A 47 10.18 16.97 17.12
C ALA A 47 10.38 15.56 16.56
N CYS A 48 11.25 14.77 17.19
CA CYS A 48 11.48 13.37 16.83
C CYS A 48 10.73 12.46 17.80
N LYS A 49 10.12 11.38 17.29
CA LYS A 49 9.44 10.42 18.14
C LYS A 49 10.43 9.61 18.99
N GLY A 50 11.64 9.40 18.49
CA GLY A 50 12.73 8.75 19.22
C GLY A 50 13.11 9.45 20.53
N ASP A 51 12.81 10.74 20.68
CA ASP A 51 13.05 11.48 21.94
C ASP A 51 11.98 11.22 23.00
N TYR A 52 10.82 10.67 22.62
CA TYR A 52 9.64 10.54 23.46
C TYR A 52 9.91 9.83 24.80
N SER A 53 10.79 8.83 24.80
CA SER A 53 11.08 8.03 25.99
C SER A 53 12.11 8.64 26.94
N SER A 54 12.82 9.72 26.57
CA SER A 54 14.04 10.10 27.31
C SER A 54 14.43 11.57 27.33
N THR A 55 13.93 12.43 26.43
CA THR A 55 14.48 13.79 26.30
C THR A 55 13.40 14.85 26.11
N ALA A 56 13.23 15.69 27.13
CA ALA A 56 12.37 16.87 27.05
C ALA A 56 13.05 18.03 26.28
N PRO A 57 12.28 18.93 25.64
CA PRO A 57 10.82 18.97 25.61
C PRO A 57 10.17 18.07 24.55
N PHE A 58 8.94 17.65 24.82
CA PHE A 58 8.06 16.86 23.96
C PHE A 58 7.02 17.74 23.27
N PRO A 59 6.63 17.44 22.01
CA PRO A 59 5.61 18.21 21.31
C PRO A 59 4.28 18.13 22.04
N THR A 60 3.55 19.24 22.12
CA THR A 60 2.24 19.27 22.79
C THR A 60 1.09 18.79 21.90
N THR A 61 0.00 18.27 22.50
CA THR A 61 -1.23 17.89 21.78
C THR A 61 -2.06 19.07 21.31
N TYR A 62 -1.75 20.29 21.79
CA TYR A 62 -2.55 21.46 21.50
C TYR A 62 -2.49 21.74 20.00
N ASN A 63 -3.52 21.32 19.28
CA ASN A 63 -3.93 21.76 17.94
C ASN A 63 -5.19 22.62 18.09
N GLY A 64 -5.15 23.59 19.01
CA GLY A 64 -6.31 24.35 19.48
C GLY A 64 -6.26 25.85 19.18
N THR A 65 -7.37 26.55 19.46
CA THR A 65 -7.60 27.98 19.18
C THR A 65 -6.70 28.96 19.97
N THR A 66 -5.87 28.47 20.89
CA THR A 66 -5.02 29.26 21.81
C THR A 66 -3.50 29.13 21.55
N ASN A 67 -3.09 28.48 20.45
CA ASN A 67 -1.68 28.20 20.18
C ASN A 67 -0.87 29.45 19.81
N SER A 68 0.06 29.82 20.68
CA SER A 68 1.13 30.78 20.42
C SER A 68 2.48 30.05 20.31
N ALA A 69 3.50 30.76 19.84
CA ALA A 69 4.90 30.32 19.81
C ALA A 69 5.46 29.83 21.17
N ALA A 70 4.77 30.06 22.29
CA ALA A 70 5.23 29.70 23.63
C ALA A 70 4.72 28.33 24.12
N ASN A 71 3.74 27.72 23.44
CA ASN A 71 3.01 26.53 23.95
C ASN A 71 3.26 25.23 23.13
N GLU A 72 4.28 25.24 22.28
CA GLU A 72 4.67 24.14 21.37
C GLU A 72 5.23 22.90 22.10
N TRP A 73 5.77 23.09 23.30
CA TRP A 73 6.60 22.13 24.03
C TRP A 73 6.07 21.87 25.44
N THR A 74 6.11 20.61 25.90
CA THR A 74 5.91 20.20 27.29
C THR A 74 7.14 19.47 27.80
N ASN A 75 7.45 19.56 29.09
CA ASN A 75 8.64 18.89 29.67
C ASN A 75 8.34 17.47 30.21
N THR A 76 7.13 16.95 29.98
CA THR A 76 6.69 15.64 30.51
C THR A 76 6.20 14.73 29.38
N ALA A 77 6.89 13.61 29.14
CA ALA A 77 6.63 12.69 28.03
C ALA A 77 5.19 12.19 28.03
N ASN A 78 4.67 11.76 29.17
CA ASN A 78 3.32 11.19 29.28
C ASN A 78 2.28 12.19 29.79
N ALA A 79 2.53 13.50 29.72
CA ALA A 79 1.48 14.44 30.08
C ALA A 79 0.32 14.30 29.09
N ALA A 80 -0.91 14.48 29.58
CA ALA A 80 -2.12 14.46 28.74
C ALA A 80 -2.04 15.46 27.57
N ASN A 81 -1.17 16.46 27.69
CA ASN A 81 -0.89 17.44 26.65
C ASN A 81 0.36 17.16 25.82
N SER A 82 0.97 15.96 25.83
CA SER A 82 2.04 15.57 24.91
C SER A 82 1.48 14.83 23.68
N TYR A 83 1.82 15.30 22.49
CA TYR A 83 1.38 14.74 21.21
C TYR A 83 1.67 13.24 21.11
N TRP A 84 2.90 12.85 21.48
CA TRP A 84 3.35 11.47 21.41
C TRP A 84 2.68 10.53 22.42
N ALA A 85 2.03 11.09 23.46
CA ALA A 85 1.26 10.32 24.43
C ALA A 85 -0.16 9.96 23.94
N GLN A 86 -0.59 10.50 22.80
CA GLN A 86 -1.91 10.17 22.25
C GLN A 86 -1.92 8.77 21.62
N ASN A 87 -2.98 8.02 21.89
CA ASN A 87 -3.18 6.70 21.32
C ASN A 87 -3.35 6.82 19.79
N GLY A 88 -2.48 6.17 19.01
CA GLY A 88 -2.43 6.33 17.55
C GLY A 88 -1.59 7.52 17.04
N ALA A 89 -0.85 8.23 17.90
CA ALA A 89 0.03 9.32 17.47
C ALA A 89 1.13 8.85 16.50
N SER A 90 1.10 9.37 15.29
CA SER A 90 2.06 9.08 14.22
C SER A 90 2.70 10.36 13.68
N GLY A 91 4.03 10.37 13.56
CA GLY A 91 4.75 11.38 12.78
C GLY A 91 5.03 10.89 11.37
N GLY A 92 5.45 11.78 10.48
CA GLY A 92 5.89 11.38 9.15
C GLY A 92 7.23 10.67 9.21
N GLY A 93 7.34 9.55 8.50
CA GLY A 93 8.60 8.82 8.36
C GLY A 93 9.53 9.57 7.41
N TYR A 94 10.63 10.09 7.93
CA TYR A 94 11.64 10.78 7.12
C TYR A 94 13.02 10.20 7.40
N THR A 95 13.93 10.38 6.44
CA THR A 95 15.37 10.25 6.69
C THR A 95 15.97 11.65 6.58
N LEU A 96 16.50 12.14 7.70
CA LEU A 96 17.31 13.36 7.71
C LEU A 96 18.72 13.00 7.28
N TYR A 97 19.32 13.85 6.46
CA TYR A 97 20.72 13.75 6.06
C TYR A 97 21.47 14.97 6.58
N SER A 98 22.68 14.77 7.08
CA SER A 98 23.55 15.88 7.44
C SER A 98 24.11 16.53 6.17
N ALA A 99 24.31 17.85 6.21
CA ALA A 99 24.92 18.56 5.09
C ALA A 99 26.31 17.99 4.76
N ASN A 100 27.06 17.54 5.77
CA ASN A 100 28.35 16.89 5.58
C ASN A 100 28.22 15.55 4.84
N TYR A 101 27.19 14.76 5.12
CA TYR A 101 26.93 13.51 4.41
C TYR A 101 26.53 13.75 2.96
N LEU A 102 25.67 14.74 2.70
CA LEU A 102 25.30 15.13 1.33
C LEU A 102 26.50 15.69 0.55
N ASN A 103 27.36 16.49 1.19
CA ASN A 103 28.60 16.99 0.60
C ASN A 103 29.60 15.86 0.35
N TYR A 104 29.72 14.91 1.29
CA TYR A 104 30.53 13.70 1.12
C TYR A 104 30.07 12.92 -0.11
N LEU A 105 28.77 12.62 -0.24
CA LEU A 105 28.21 11.93 -1.42
C LEU A 105 28.45 12.71 -2.72
N ALA A 106 28.21 14.03 -2.71
CA ALA A 106 28.41 14.87 -3.88
C ALA A 106 29.89 15.04 -4.27
N SER A 107 30.83 14.84 -3.34
CA SER A 107 32.27 15.00 -3.58
C SER A 107 32.93 13.82 -4.30
N ASN A 108 32.19 12.74 -4.56
CA ASN A 108 32.72 11.46 -5.05
C ASN A 108 33.94 11.03 -4.22
N PRO A 109 33.72 10.69 -2.95
CA PRO A 109 34.79 10.55 -1.98
C PRO A 109 35.71 9.39 -2.37
N PRO A 110 37.03 9.50 -2.12
CA PRO A 110 37.98 8.47 -2.50
C PRO A 110 37.60 7.13 -1.88
N THR A 111 37.61 6.08 -2.70
CA THR A 111 37.35 4.71 -2.26
C THR A 111 38.45 4.27 -1.29
N VAL A 112 38.06 3.91 -0.07
CA VAL A 112 38.98 3.33 0.92
C VAL A 112 38.76 1.82 0.92
N SER A 113 39.82 1.06 0.71
CA SER A 113 39.76 -0.40 0.82
C SER A 113 39.50 -0.80 2.27
N GLY A 114 38.40 -1.52 2.50
CA GLY A 114 38.06 -2.16 3.76
C GLY A 114 37.93 -3.68 3.58
N THR A 115 37.92 -4.42 4.69
CA THR A 115 37.55 -5.84 4.66
C THR A 115 36.04 -5.98 4.53
N ARG A 116 35.54 -7.10 3.97
CA ARG A 116 34.08 -7.34 3.89
C ARG A 116 33.40 -7.25 5.25
N ILE A 117 34.01 -7.86 6.26
CA ILE A 117 33.46 -7.85 7.63
C ILE A 117 33.41 -6.43 8.21
N SER A 118 34.42 -5.58 7.96
CA SER A 118 34.38 -4.19 8.45
C SER A 118 33.28 -3.38 7.77
N VAL A 119 33.00 -3.65 6.49
CA VAL A 119 31.88 -3.01 5.77
C VAL A 119 30.53 -3.49 6.32
N VAL A 120 30.37 -4.79 6.55
CA VAL A 120 29.16 -5.37 7.15
C VAL A 120 28.92 -4.82 8.56
N GLN A 121 29.97 -4.77 9.39
CA GLN A 121 29.91 -4.21 10.73
C GLN A 121 29.46 -2.75 10.73
N GLN A 122 30.03 -1.95 9.83
CA GLN A 122 29.68 -0.54 9.69
C GLN A 122 28.25 -0.37 9.16
N ALA A 123 27.86 -1.09 8.11
CA ALA A 123 26.51 -1.02 7.54
C ALA A 123 25.43 -1.44 8.55
N ALA A 124 25.64 -2.56 9.25
CA ALA A 124 24.72 -3.06 10.26
C ALA A 124 24.66 -2.14 11.49
N THR A 125 25.79 -1.59 11.94
CA THR A 125 25.82 -0.58 13.02
C THR A 125 25.01 0.65 12.62
N ASN A 126 25.19 1.15 11.40
CA ASN A 126 24.48 2.30 10.87
C ASN A 126 22.97 2.05 10.77
N LEU A 127 22.57 0.84 10.36
CA LEU A 127 21.18 0.43 10.35
C LEU A 127 20.59 0.34 11.77
N ILE A 128 21.23 -0.37 12.69
CA ILE A 128 20.74 -0.52 14.07
C ILE A 128 20.57 0.84 14.77
N ASN A 129 21.49 1.78 14.52
CA ASN A 129 21.44 3.13 15.05
C ASN A 129 20.38 4.02 14.39
N SER A 130 19.89 3.68 13.20
CA SER A 130 18.84 4.42 12.49
C SER A 130 17.41 3.90 12.77
N LEU A 131 17.25 2.85 13.58
CA LEU A 131 15.96 2.21 13.83
C LEU A 131 15.41 2.46 15.25
N SER A 132 14.09 2.68 15.35
CA SER A 132 13.40 2.98 16.62
C SER A 132 12.22 2.05 16.95
N ASN A 133 11.43 1.58 15.97
CA ASN A 133 10.18 0.83 16.21
C ASN A 133 10.20 -0.61 15.67
N VAL A 134 11.30 -1.34 15.87
CA VAL A 134 11.44 -2.74 15.42
C VAL A 134 12.10 -3.62 16.49
N ASN A 135 11.80 -4.92 16.44
CA ASN A 135 12.51 -5.93 17.22
C ASN A 135 13.62 -6.53 16.35
N ILE A 136 14.86 -6.55 16.86
CA ILE A 136 16.02 -7.05 16.12
C ILE A 136 16.66 -8.18 16.92
N GLY A 137 17.01 -9.26 16.22
CA GLY A 137 17.88 -10.33 16.72
C GLY A 137 19.04 -10.54 15.75
N LEU A 138 20.07 -11.25 16.21
CA LEU A 138 21.26 -11.54 15.40
C LEU A 138 21.54 -13.04 15.44
N MET A 139 21.77 -13.59 14.25
CA MET A 139 22.35 -14.92 14.07
C MET A 139 23.69 -14.81 13.34
N ARG A 140 24.54 -15.82 13.53
CA ARG A 140 25.86 -15.93 12.88
C ARG A 140 26.12 -17.40 12.56
N TYR A 141 26.83 -17.65 11.46
CA TYR A 141 27.39 -18.97 11.16
C TYR A 141 28.38 -19.41 12.25
N SER A 142 28.47 -20.72 12.40
CA SER A 142 29.46 -21.34 13.27
C SER A 142 30.86 -21.25 12.67
N ASN A 143 31.89 -21.27 13.52
CA ASN A 143 33.30 -21.35 13.13
C ASN A 143 33.97 -22.58 13.77
N ASN A 144 33.37 -23.76 13.61
CA ASN A 144 33.80 -25.01 14.23
C ASN A 144 35.11 -25.60 13.63
N LEU A 145 35.90 -24.81 12.91
CA LEU A 145 37.05 -25.27 12.13
C LEU A 145 38.18 -25.89 12.95
N SER A 146 38.29 -25.55 14.24
CA SER A 146 39.38 -25.98 15.12
C SER A 146 39.06 -27.19 16.00
N SER A 147 37.77 -27.54 16.15
CA SER A 147 37.34 -28.71 16.90
C SER A 147 35.96 -29.13 16.39
N PRO A 148 35.77 -30.39 15.93
CA PRO A 148 34.47 -30.85 15.50
C PRO A 148 33.52 -30.77 16.70
N ALA A 149 32.44 -30.02 16.50
CA ALA A 149 31.45 -29.79 17.55
C ALA A 149 30.04 -30.07 17.04
N GLY A 150 29.80 -30.07 15.72
CA GLY A 150 28.49 -30.32 15.13
C GLY A 150 27.99 -31.77 15.30
N PRO A 151 26.68 -32.00 15.13
CA PRO A 151 26.11 -33.35 15.01
C PRO A 151 26.83 -34.15 13.92
N ALA A 152 26.96 -35.47 14.11
CA ALA A 152 27.59 -36.32 13.10
C ALA A 152 26.71 -36.41 11.85
N ASP A 153 27.26 -36.10 10.68
CA ASP A 153 26.60 -36.32 9.40
C ASP A 153 26.86 -37.75 8.86
N PRO A 154 25.81 -38.51 8.49
CA PRO A 154 25.94 -39.80 7.81
C PRO A 154 26.45 -39.67 6.36
N GLY A 155 27.74 -39.38 6.18
CA GLY A 155 28.35 -39.34 4.84
C GLY A 155 29.52 -38.37 4.72
N ASN A 156 29.57 -37.36 5.60
CA ASN A 156 30.64 -36.38 5.65
C ASN A 156 31.11 -36.14 7.11
N ALA A 157 32.12 -36.89 7.56
CA ALA A 157 32.67 -36.72 8.91
C ALA A 157 33.29 -35.33 9.17
N ALA A 158 33.54 -34.55 8.12
CA ALA A 158 34.13 -33.24 8.22
C ALA A 158 33.11 -32.09 8.32
N ASP A 159 31.82 -32.37 8.12
CA ASP A 159 30.74 -31.40 8.25
C ASP A 159 30.51 -30.99 9.73
N ALA A 160 30.91 -31.86 10.67
CA ALA A 160 30.97 -31.55 12.10
C ALA A 160 31.90 -30.35 12.44
N TYR A 161 32.74 -29.92 11.51
CA TYR A 161 33.65 -28.76 11.63
C TYR A 161 33.03 -27.44 11.14
N ALA A 162 31.78 -27.42 10.65
CA ALA A 162 31.15 -26.19 10.17
C ALA A 162 29.62 -26.10 10.36
N ALA A 163 28.99 -27.09 10.98
CA ALA A 163 27.55 -27.18 11.19
C ALA A 163 26.82 -25.89 11.67
N GLY A 164 25.93 -25.38 10.81
CA GLY A 164 24.90 -24.38 11.10
C GLY A 164 25.35 -23.10 11.80
N GLY A 165 24.45 -22.53 12.61
CA GLY A 165 24.65 -21.23 13.24
C GLY A 165 23.98 -21.12 14.60
N MET A 166 24.13 -19.95 15.22
CA MET A 166 23.62 -19.68 16.57
C MET A 166 22.79 -18.40 16.61
N VAL A 167 21.88 -18.33 17.58
CA VAL A 167 21.27 -17.07 18.02
C VAL A 167 22.27 -16.33 18.90
N ALA A 168 22.97 -15.35 18.32
CA ALA A 168 23.98 -14.54 18.99
C ALA A 168 23.36 -13.42 19.84
N TYR A 169 22.19 -12.92 19.43
CA TYR A 169 21.40 -11.95 20.20
C TYR A 169 19.90 -12.24 20.02
N PRO A 170 19.11 -12.38 21.09
CA PRO A 170 17.70 -12.72 20.98
C PRO A 170 16.89 -11.55 20.41
N ILE A 171 15.83 -11.84 19.65
CA ILE A 171 14.97 -10.79 19.09
C ILE A 171 14.38 -9.95 20.23
N SER A 172 14.74 -8.67 20.25
CA SER A 172 14.35 -7.71 21.30
C SER A 172 14.07 -6.33 20.72
N PRO A 173 13.19 -5.51 21.34
CA PRO A 173 12.94 -4.14 20.89
C PRO A 173 14.22 -3.30 20.90
N VAL A 174 14.58 -2.71 19.74
CA VAL A 174 15.87 -2.02 19.58
C VAL A 174 16.00 -0.78 20.48
N ALA A 175 14.90 -0.05 20.71
CA ALA A 175 14.90 1.21 21.46
C ALA A 175 14.84 1.04 22.99
N VAL A 176 14.71 -0.18 23.51
CA VAL A 176 14.55 -0.43 24.95
C VAL A 176 15.90 -0.63 25.64
N GLY A 177 16.15 0.14 26.70
CA GLY A 177 17.30 -0.06 27.59
C GLY A 177 18.65 0.00 26.87
N THR A 178 19.49 -1.02 27.09
CA THR A 178 20.82 -1.15 26.47
C THR A 178 20.83 -1.99 25.20
N ASN A 179 19.66 -2.36 24.65
CA ASN A 179 19.55 -3.30 23.54
C ASN A 179 20.29 -2.83 22.29
N ARG A 180 20.10 -1.57 21.89
CA ARG A 180 20.82 -0.98 20.75
C ARG A 180 22.34 -1.11 20.91
N THR A 181 22.88 -0.72 22.06
CA THR A 181 24.31 -0.80 22.34
C THR A 181 24.78 -2.26 22.28
N ASN A 182 24.05 -3.19 22.89
CA ASN A 182 24.43 -4.60 22.92
C ASN A 182 24.38 -5.25 21.53
N LEU A 183 23.40 -4.88 20.69
CA LEU A 183 23.31 -5.30 19.29
C LEU A 183 24.54 -4.83 18.50
N VAL A 184 24.88 -3.54 18.60
CA VAL A 184 26.07 -2.96 17.94
C VAL A 184 27.36 -3.62 18.44
N THR A 185 27.50 -3.83 19.75
CA THR A 185 28.65 -4.54 20.33
C THR A 185 28.74 -5.98 19.81
N THR A 186 27.61 -6.67 19.68
CA THR A 186 27.58 -8.05 19.16
C THR A 186 28.02 -8.10 17.70
N VAL A 187 27.47 -7.24 16.84
CA VAL A 187 27.89 -7.13 15.43
C VAL A 187 29.38 -6.84 15.31
N ASN A 188 29.89 -5.86 16.06
CA ASN A 188 31.30 -5.45 16.01
C ASN A 188 32.26 -6.49 16.60
N SER A 189 31.74 -7.50 17.32
CA SER A 189 32.53 -8.63 17.81
C SER A 189 32.76 -9.72 16.76
N TYR A 190 32.00 -9.70 15.66
CA TYR A 190 32.10 -10.74 14.64
C TYR A 190 33.44 -10.69 13.91
N THR A 191 34.08 -11.85 13.82
CA THR A 191 35.30 -12.03 13.05
C THR A 191 35.01 -12.89 11.81
N PRO A 192 35.69 -12.61 10.69
CA PRO A 192 35.57 -13.44 9.50
C PRO A 192 36.31 -14.75 9.75
N GLY A 193 35.65 -15.87 9.48
CA GLY A 193 36.23 -17.20 9.68
C GLY A 193 35.13 -18.25 9.86
N GLY A 194 35.35 -19.42 9.28
CA GLY A 194 34.35 -20.49 9.18
C GLY A 194 34.14 -20.90 7.73
N LEU A 195 33.16 -21.78 7.53
CA LEU A 195 32.55 -22.08 6.22
C LEU A 195 31.20 -21.37 6.13
N THR A 196 30.38 -21.73 5.12
CA THR A 196 29.14 -21.04 4.76
C THR A 196 27.93 -21.99 4.85
N PRO A 197 27.50 -22.40 6.07
CA PRO A 197 26.40 -23.36 6.31
C PRO A 197 25.02 -22.70 6.24
N LEU A 198 24.59 -22.32 5.02
CA LEU A 198 23.42 -21.47 4.79
C LEU A 198 22.08 -22.15 5.10
N SER A 199 21.83 -23.36 4.59
CA SER A 199 20.62 -24.17 4.85
C SER A 199 20.51 -24.56 6.31
N GLU A 200 21.63 -24.95 6.91
CA GLU A 200 21.67 -25.37 8.31
C GLU A 200 21.43 -24.22 9.28
N THR A 201 22.01 -23.04 9.00
CA THR A 201 21.74 -21.85 9.81
C THR A 201 20.30 -21.37 9.61
N LEU A 202 19.73 -21.49 8.41
CA LEU A 202 18.31 -21.20 8.18
C LEU A 202 17.40 -22.20 8.90
N TYR A 203 17.79 -23.48 8.98
CA TYR A 203 17.08 -24.50 9.76
C TYR A 203 17.11 -24.20 11.26
N GLU A 204 18.24 -23.72 11.79
CA GLU A 204 18.31 -23.25 13.18
C GLU A 204 17.38 -22.04 13.41
N ALA A 205 17.28 -21.13 12.44
CA ALA A 205 16.35 -20.01 12.51
C ALA A 205 14.88 -20.49 12.50
N TYR A 206 14.55 -21.50 11.69
CA TYR A 206 13.24 -22.17 11.74
C TYR A 206 12.94 -22.72 13.14
N LEU A 207 13.90 -23.39 13.78
CA LEU A 207 13.75 -23.90 15.15
C LEU A 207 13.53 -22.76 16.16
N TYR A 208 14.20 -21.62 15.97
CA TYR A 208 14.01 -20.45 16.83
C TYR A 208 12.60 -19.86 16.69
N TYR A 209 12.10 -19.67 15.46
CA TYR A 209 10.76 -19.13 15.22
C TYR A 209 9.63 -20.11 15.62
N SER A 210 9.83 -21.41 15.42
CA SER A 210 8.84 -22.43 15.80
C SER A 210 8.85 -22.81 17.29
N GLY A 211 9.85 -22.34 18.06
CA GLY A 211 10.03 -22.75 19.45
C GLY A 211 10.49 -24.21 19.59
N GLY A 212 11.19 -24.73 18.59
CA GLY A 212 11.74 -26.07 18.54
C GLY A 212 12.94 -26.27 19.48
N ASN A 213 13.46 -27.49 19.48
CA ASN A 213 14.66 -27.83 20.24
C ASN A 213 15.89 -27.22 19.57
N VAL A 214 16.79 -26.67 20.37
CA VAL A 214 18.07 -26.13 19.91
C VAL A 214 18.93 -27.25 19.34
N PHE A 215 19.44 -27.07 18.12
CA PHE A 215 20.21 -28.09 17.42
C PHE A 215 21.64 -27.61 17.19
N PHE A 216 21.91 -26.89 16.10
CA PHE A 216 23.24 -26.38 15.76
C PHE A 216 23.74 -25.36 16.79
N GLY A 217 22.83 -24.59 17.40
CA GLY A 217 23.14 -23.58 18.41
C GLY A 217 23.73 -24.15 19.71
N ASN A 218 23.65 -25.45 19.97
CA ASN A 218 24.29 -26.09 21.13
C ASN A 218 25.77 -26.40 20.92
N THR A 219 26.20 -26.36 19.66
CA THR A 219 27.48 -26.85 19.16
C THR A 219 28.24 -25.79 18.37
N SER A 220 27.68 -24.61 18.15
CA SER A 220 28.36 -23.51 17.47
C SER A 220 29.58 -22.99 18.24
N GLN A 221 30.53 -22.44 17.49
CA GLN A 221 31.75 -21.81 18.02
C GLN A 221 31.91 -20.38 17.46
N PRO A 222 32.50 -19.43 18.23
CA PRO A 222 33.12 -19.63 19.54
C PRO A 222 32.14 -19.70 20.71
N THR A 223 30.86 -19.41 20.47
CA THR A 223 29.82 -19.42 21.51
C THR A 223 28.60 -20.21 21.04
N LYS A 224 27.76 -20.59 22.01
CA LYS A 224 26.47 -21.24 21.77
C LYS A 224 25.36 -20.21 21.66
N SER A 225 24.17 -20.62 21.18
CA SER A 225 22.97 -19.80 21.23
C SER A 225 22.71 -19.28 22.64
N VAL A 226 22.58 -17.97 22.77
CA VAL A 226 22.57 -17.26 24.04
C VAL A 226 21.38 -17.65 24.92
N ALA A 227 21.56 -17.62 26.24
CA ALA A 227 20.55 -18.02 27.21
C ALA A 227 19.21 -17.30 27.01
N GLY A 228 19.24 -16.01 26.67
CA GLY A 228 18.04 -15.19 26.42
C GLY A 228 17.21 -15.62 25.19
N SER A 229 17.73 -16.47 24.32
CA SER A 229 16.97 -17.03 23.19
C SER A 229 16.16 -18.27 23.59
N ARG A 230 16.36 -18.82 24.79
CA ARG A 230 15.82 -20.12 25.22
C ARG A 230 14.73 -19.95 26.27
N VAL A 231 13.85 -20.94 26.38
CA VAL A 231 12.77 -20.95 27.39
C VAL A 231 13.36 -20.74 28.79
N GLY A 232 12.80 -19.79 29.53
CA GLY A 232 13.26 -19.43 30.87
C GLY A 232 14.57 -18.63 30.93
N GLY A 233 15.09 -18.17 29.79
CA GLY A 233 16.31 -17.35 29.73
C GLY A 233 17.57 -18.08 30.18
N SER A 234 17.60 -19.41 30.06
CA SER A 234 18.66 -20.27 30.59
C SER A 234 19.39 -21.04 29.48
N ALA A 235 20.73 -21.02 29.53
CA ALA A 235 21.57 -21.80 28.63
C ALA A 235 21.41 -23.32 28.81
N ALA A 236 20.83 -23.77 29.93
CA ALA A 236 20.55 -25.19 30.18
C ALA A 236 19.27 -25.69 29.49
N SER A 237 18.38 -24.79 29.06
CA SER A 237 17.17 -25.19 28.33
C SER A 237 17.53 -25.64 26.92
N ASN A 238 17.00 -26.78 26.48
CA ASN A 238 17.18 -27.26 25.11
C ASN A 238 16.11 -26.75 24.14
N GLN A 239 15.22 -25.85 24.57
CA GLN A 239 14.13 -25.36 23.74
C GLN A 239 14.26 -23.86 23.52
N TYR A 240 14.05 -23.42 22.27
CA TYR A 240 13.99 -22.01 21.95
C TYR A 240 12.71 -21.35 22.49
N GLN A 241 12.86 -20.13 22.99
CA GLN A 241 11.75 -19.24 23.26
C GLN A 241 11.37 -18.57 21.94
N THR A 242 10.23 -18.96 21.35
CA THR A 242 9.79 -18.32 20.11
C THR A 242 9.68 -16.80 20.29
N PRO A 243 10.19 -16.00 19.33
CA PRO A 243 10.01 -14.56 19.31
C PRO A 243 8.59 -14.15 18.85
N VAL A 244 7.75 -15.09 18.44
CA VAL A 244 6.38 -14.82 17.98
C VAL A 244 5.46 -14.60 19.18
N GLN A 245 5.00 -13.35 19.35
CA GLN A 245 4.22 -12.93 20.51
C GLN A 245 2.76 -12.59 20.18
N TYR A 246 2.46 -12.28 18.91
CA TYR A 246 1.15 -11.81 18.48
C TYR A 246 0.66 -12.52 17.21
N GLN A 247 -0.64 -12.76 17.12
CA GLN A 247 -1.30 -13.45 15.99
C GLN A 247 -0.97 -12.81 14.62
N CYS A 248 -0.87 -11.49 14.57
CA CYS A 248 -0.59 -10.73 13.35
C CYS A 248 0.88 -10.30 13.22
N GLN A 249 1.79 -10.81 14.06
CA GLN A 249 3.20 -10.46 14.01
C GLN A 249 3.81 -10.93 12.70
N LYS A 250 4.34 -10.00 11.92
CA LYS A 250 5.14 -10.32 10.73
C LYS A 250 6.58 -10.66 11.15
N ASN A 251 7.11 -11.74 10.59
CA ASN A 251 8.44 -12.24 10.90
C ASN A 251 9.30 -12.26 9.65
N PHE A 252 10.56 -11.83 9.79
CA PHE A 252 11.46 -11.64 8.66
C PHE A 252 12.85 -12.14 9.01
N ILE A 253 13.52 -12.72 8.01
CA ILE A 253 14.95 -13.04 8.06
C ILE A 253 15.63 -12.24 6.96
N VAL A 254 16.72 -11.54 7.31
CA VAL A 254 17.62 -10.91 6.36
C VAL A 254 18.93 -11.68 6.38
N TYR A 255 19.16 -12.47 5.33
CA TYR A 255 20.32 -13.33 5.18
C TYR A 255 21.42 -12.59 4.44
N LEU A 256 22.56 -12.34 5.07
CA LEU A 256 23.72 -11.73 4.43
C LEU A 256 24.83 -12.77 4.30
N THR A 257 25.26 -13.04 3.08
CA THR A 257 26.31 -14.02 2.76
C THR A 257 27.25 -13.47 1.71
N ASP A 258 28.49 -13.95 1.69
CA ASP A 258 29.46 -13.65 0.63
C ASP A 258 29.34 -14.57 -0.58
N GLY A 259 28.44 -15.55 -0.56
CA GLY A 259 28.06 -16.32 -1.74
C GLY A 259 27.77 -17.78 -1.46
N LEU A 260 28.59 -18.66 -2.03
CA LEU A 260 28.32 -20.09 -2.16
C LEU A 260 28.25 -20.83 -0.81
N PRO A 261 27.32 -21.78 -0.66
CA PRO A 261 27.26 -22.65 0.51
C PRO A 261 28.44 -23.63 0.51
N THR A 262 29.00 -23.88 1.69
CA THR A 262 30.07 -24.87 1.93
C THR A 262 29.82 -25.57 3.25
N ALA A 263 30.00 -26.90 3.31
CA ALA A 263 29.62 -27.73 4.47
C ALA A 263 28.20 -27.39 4.96
N ASP A 264 27.21 -27.67 4.10
CA ASP A 264 25.82 -27.21 4.27
C ASP A 264 24.82 -28.26 3.79
N ASN A 265 24.89 -29.48 4.32
CA ASN A 265 23.98 -30.58 3.95
C ASN A 265 23.41 -31.35 5.14
N GLN A 266 23.87 -31.09 6.37
CA GLN A 266 23.44 -31.81 7.58
C GLN A 266 21.95 -31.61 7.86
N ALA A 267 21.39 -30.46 7.47
CA ALA A 267 19.98 -30.16 7.63
C ALA A 267 19.09 -30.80 6.57
N ASP A 268 19.61 -31.38 5.49
CA ASP A 268 18.79 -31.83 4.35
C ASP A 268 17.76 -32.90 4.76
N SER A 269 18.21 -33.90 5.52
CA SER A 269 17.33 -34.96 6.04
C SER A 269 16.33 -34.44 7.06
N LEU A 270 16.70 -33.40 7.81
CA LEU A 270 15.84 -32.76 8.80
C LEU A 270 14.76 -31.92 8.12
N ILE A 271 15.12 -31.18 7.06
CA ILE A 271 14.23 -30.35 6.25
C ILE A 271 13.22 -31.24 5.53
N THR A 272 13.69 -32.28 4.83
CA THR A 272 12.80 -33.21 4.12
C THR A 272 11.90 -34.04 5.04
N ALA A 273 12.24 -34.16 6.33
CA ALA A 273 11.41 -34.79 7.35
C ALA A 273 10.37 -33.83 7.97
N LEU A 274 10.39 -32.54 7.63
CA LEU A 274 9.39 -31.59 8.13
C LEU A 274 7.98 -31.97 7.66
N PRO A 275 6.94 -31.76 8.50
CA PRO A 275 5.58 -32.14 8.16
C PRO A 275 5.10 -31.50 6.86
N ASN A 276 4.69 -32.32 5.87
CA ASN A 276 4.21 -31.86 4.56
C ASN A 276 5.23 -31.07 3.72
N GLU A 277 6.53 -31.13 4.02
CA GLU A 277 7.54 -30.34 3.31
C GLU A 277 7.55 -30.61 1.80
N ALA A 278 7.48 -31.88 1.39
CA ALA A 278 7.43 -32.25 -0.03
C ALA A 278 6.27 -31.60 -0.79
N THR A 279 5.19 -31.23 -0.09
CA THR A 279 4.02 -30.54 -0.69
C THR A 279 4.11 -29.02 -0.55
N VAL A 280 4.59 -28.50 0.59
CA VAL A 280 4.56 -27.08 0.92
C VAL A 280 5.88 -26.36 0.59
N GLY A 281 7.01 -26.95 0.98
CA GLY A 281 8.36 -26.46 0.67
C GLY A 281 8.81 -26.81 -0.75
N GLY A 282 8.29 -27.89 -1.33
CA GLY A 282 8.76 -28.44 -2.59
C GLY A 282 9.98 -29.34 -2.39
N ALA A 283 10.53 -29.92 -3.46
CA ALA A 283 11.73 -30.74 -3.34
C ALA A 283 12.98 -29.87 -3.20
N CYS A 284 13.97 -30.34 -2.42
CA CYS A 284 15.32 -29.75 -2.46
C CYS A 284 15.91 -29.80 -3.87
N ASP A 285 16.79 -28.85 -4.16
CA ASP A 285 17.33 -28.63 -5.48
C ASP A 285 18.17 -29.81 -6.01
N ASP A 286 18.17 -29.97 -7.33
CA ASP A 286 18.90 -31.03 -8.03
C ASP A 286 20.41 -30.76 -8.02
N THR A 287 21.13 -31.56 -7.22
CA THR A 287 22.58 -31.42 -7.03
C THR A 287 23.43 -31.72 -8.26
N THR A 288 22.83 -32.22 -9.35
CA THR A 288 23.56 -32.40 -10.62
C THR A 288 23.76 -31.08 -11.37
N LYS A 289 23.09 -30.00 -10.94
CA LYS A 289 23.11 -28.69 -11.58
C LYS A 289 23.99 -27.69 -10.82
N SER A 290 24.43 -26.64 -11.52
CA SER A 290 25.07 -25.46 -10.94
C SER A 290 24.08 -24.69 -10.06
N PRO A 291 24.48 -24.09 -8.92
CA PRO A 291 25.85 -24.01 -8.38
C PRO A 291 26.28 -25.24 -7.57
N TYR A 292 25.36 -26.16 -7.27
CA TYR A 292 25.58 -27.23 -6.30
C TYR A 292 26.74 -28.12 -6.69
N ASN A 293 26.85 -28.50 -7.96
CA ASN A 293 27.91 -29.39 -8.47
C ASN A 293 29.33 -28.79 -8.47
N GLY A 294 29.54 -27.56 -7.98
CA GLY A 294 30.83 -26.87 -7.94
C GLY A 294 31.30 -26.32 -9.29
N LEU A 295 30.45 -26.37 -10.31
CA LEU A 295 30.71 -25.87 -11.66
C LEU A 295 29.73 -24.74 -12.00
N ASP A 296 30.16 -23.78 -12.81
CA ASP A 296 29.28 -22.76 -13.38
C ASP A 296 28.41 -23.32 -14.52
N ALA A 297 27.56 -22.48 -15.11
CA ALA A 297 26.69 -22.85 -16.23
C ALA A 297 27.45 -23.32 -17.49
N ASN A 298 28.75 -23.04 -17.58
CA ASN A 298 29.64 -23.43 -18.68
C ASN A 298 30.54 -24.62 -18.31
N ASN A 299 30.24 -25.30 -17.19
CA ASN A 299 30.96 -26.47 -16.72
C ASN A 299 32.42 -26.17 -16.27
N VAL A 300 32.68 -24.93 -15.86
CA VAL A 300 33.97 -24.45 -15.33
C VAL A 300 33.94 -24.47 -13.81
N ALA A 301 35.02 -24.94 -13.18
CA ALA A 301 35.13 -24.97 -11.71
C ALA A 301 35.00 -23.57 -11.10
N ILE A 302 34.08 -23.43 -10.13
CA ILE A 302 33.84 -22.14 -9.49
C ILE A 302 34.92 -21.88 -8.43
N PRO A 303 35.68 -20.76 -8.51
CA PRO A 303 36.63 -20.40 -7.46
C PRO A 303 35.92 -20.25 -6.11
N GLY A 304 36.38 -20.99 -5.09
CA GLY A 304 35.75 -21.02 -3.76
C GLY A 304 34.58 -22.01 -3.62
N GLY A 305 34.12 -22.65 -4.70
CA GLY A 305 33.08 -23.68 -4.70
C GLY A 305 33.56 -25.09 -4.32
N TRP A 306 34.76 -25.22 -3.77
CA TRP A 306 35.28 -26.50 -3.28
C TRP A 306 34.74 -26.76 -1.88
N ASP A 307 33.82 -27.71 -1.76
CA ASP A 307 33.38 -28.25 -0.49
C ASP A 307 34.58 -28.90 0.21
N TYR A 308 35.18 -28.18 1.16
CA TYR A 308 36.38 -28.64 1.86
C TYR A 308 36.00 -29.13 3.26
N PRO A 309 36.33 -30.39 3.64
CA PRO A 309 36.89 -31.50 2.86
C PRO A 309 35.86 -32.64 2.65
N GLY A 310 35.18 -32.68 1.50
CA GLY A 310 34.28 -33.79 1.18
C GLY A 310 33.90 -33.85 -0.31
N PRO A 311 33.74 -35.04 -0.92
CA PRO A 311 33.47 -35.16 -2.34
C PRO A 311 32.00 -34.87 -2.64
N SER A 312 31.78 -34.24 -3.80
CA SER A 312 30.52 -33.96 -4.48
C SER A 312 29.72 -32.78 -3.94
N GLY A 313 29.82 -31.66 -4.65
CA GLY A 313 29.07 -30.45 -4.46
C GLY A 313 27.55 -30.71 -4.36
N LYS A 314 27.06 -30.72 -3.13
CA LYS A 314 25.65 -30.91 -2.75
C LYS A 314 25.22 -29.95 -1.64
N ALA A 315 26.11 -29.04 -1.23
CA ALA A 315 25.88 -28.07 -0.16
C ALA A 315 24.77 -27.08 -0.57
N GLY A 316 23.87 -26.75 0.35
CA GLY A 316 22.88 -25.69 0.17
C GLY A 316 21.58 -26.09 -0.53
N LYS A 317 21.43 -27.33 -0.96
CA LYS A 317 20.31 -27.73 -1.85
C LYS A 317 18.92 -27.57 -1.24
N CYS A 318 18.79 -27.57 0.08
CA CYS A 318 17.49 -27.49 0.76
C CYS A 318 17.13 -26.08 1.23
N MET A 319 17.98 -25.06 1.03
CA MET A 319 17.69 -23.70 1.49
C MET A 319 16.41 -23.11 0.87
N ALA A 320 16.21 -23.26 -0.44
CA ALA A 320 15.03 -22.72 -1.13
C ALA A 320 13.74 -23.44 -0.71
N ALA A 321 13.80 -24.77 -0.55
CA ALA A 321 12.67 -25.57 -0.08
C ALA A 321 12.28 -25.20 1.36
N LEU A 322 13.26 -25.04 2.26
CA LEU A 322 13.03 -24.59 3.61
C LEU A 322 12.48 -23.14 3.66
N ALA A 323 13.02 -22.23 2.86
CA ALA A 323 12.51 -20.85 2.78
C ALA A 323 11.03 -20.83 2.37
N LYS A 324 10.67 -21.62 1.35
CA LYS A 324 9.28 -21.78 0.91
C LYS A 324 8.39 -22.41 1.97
N TYR A 325 8.90 -23.39 2.68
CA TYR A 325 8.20 -24.02 3.79
C TYR A 325 7.91 -23.01 4.91
N MET A 326 8.91 -22.23 5.33
CA MET A 326 8.77 -21.20 6.37
C MET A 326 7.80 -20.08 5.98
N PHE A 327 7.68 -19.79 4.68
CA PHE A 327 6.75 -18.79 4.16
C PHE A 327 5.31 -19.28 4.06
N ASN A 328 5.10 -20.56 3.72
CA ASN A 328 3.76 -21.13 3.47
C ASN A 328 3.20 -21.95 4.63
N THR A 329 3.97 -22.14 5.71
CA THR A 329 3.55 -22.94 6.88
C THR A 329 3.36 -22.05 8.10
N ASP A 330 2.36 -22.38 8.91
CA ASP A 330 2.24 -21.79 10.23
C ASP A 330 3.28 -22.42 11.17
N LEU A 331 4.27 -21.62 11.57
CA LEU A 331 5.38 -22.11 12.39
C LEU A 331 5.03 -22.20 13.88
N PHE A 332 3.90 -21.60 14.32
CA PHE A 332 3.49 -21.63 15.72
C PHE A 332 1.98 -21.90 15.90
N PRO A 333 1.50 -23.12 15.57
CA PRO A 333 0.06 -23.45 15.48
C PRO A 333 -0.77 -23.29 16.76
N SER A 334 -0.12 -23.12 17.92
CA SER A 334 -0.80 -22.79 19.17
C SER A 334 -1.36 -21.37 19.21
N MET A 335 -0.99 -20.51 18.27
CA MET A 335 -1.51 -19.16 18.12
C MET A 335 -2.46 -19.12 16.91
N PRO A 336 -3.62 -18.45 16.99
CA PRO A 336 -4.51 -18.33 15.84
C PRO A 336 -3.83 -17.59 14.67
N GLY A 337 -4.20 -17.93 13.44
CA GLY A 337 -3.63 -17.33 12.22
C GLY A 337 -2.50 -18.17 11.62
N GLN A 338 -1.65 -17.54 10.83
CA GLN A 338 -0.47 -18.18 10.25
C GLN A 338 0.78 -17.36 10.64
N GLN A 339 1.66 -17.96 11.45
CA GLN A 339 2.90 -17.34 11.90
C GLN A 339 4.05 -17.75 10.97
N ASN A 340 4.02 -17.24 9.75
CA ASN A 340 5.05 -17.50 8.75
C ASN A 340 6.23 -16.52 8.86
N VAL A 341 7.31 -16.84 8.15
CA VAL A 341 8.55 -16.05 8.08
C VAL A 341 8.90 -15.77 6.63
N GLN A 342 9.21 -14.51 6.32
CA GLN A 342 9.64 -14.07 4.98
C GLN A 342 11.17 -13.95 4.91
N LEU A 343 11.78 -14.41 3.82
CA LEU A 343 13.24 -14.44 3.65
C LEU A 343 13.73 -13.43 2.62
N TYR A 344 14.59 -12.51 3.03
CA TYR A 344 15.41 -11.67 2.16
C TYR A 344 16.84 -12.17 2.14
N THR A 345 17.52 -12.08 0.99
CA THR A 345 18.92 -12.47 0.85
C THR A 345 19.74 -11.31 0.29
N ILE A 346 20.97 -11.16 0.80
CA ILE A 346 21.97 -10.18 0.35
C ILE A 346 23.24 -10.94 0.02
N GLY A 347 23.63 -10.91 -1.26
CA GLY A 347 24.92 -11.34 -1.73
C GLY A 347 25.94 -10.21 -1.62
N PHE A 348 26.99 -10.39 -0.82
CA PHE A 348 27.93 -9.33 -0.50
C PHE A 348 29.37 -9.60 -0.98
N GLY A 349 29.81 -8.84 -1.98
CA GLY A 349 31.14 -8.91 -2.56
C GLY A 349 31.15 -8.89 -4.09
N ASP A 350 32.32 -9.21 -4.65
CA ASP A 350 32.66 -9.05 -6.06
C ASP A 350 33.30 -10.33 -6.62
N ASP A 351 33.33 -11.41 -5.82
CA ASP A 351 34.02 -12.63 -6.22
C ASP A 351 33.23 -13.45 -7.25
N PRO A 352 33.91 -14.24 -8.09
CA PRO A 352 33.26 -15.08 -9.08
C PRO A 352 32.27 -16.10 -8.49
N GLY A 353 32.47 -16.53 -7.23
CA GLY A 353 31.57 -17.45 -6.54
C GLY A 353 30.21 -16.82 -6.29
N LEU A 354 30.18 -15.55 -5.86
CA LEU A 354 28.96 -14.80 -5.66
C LEU A 354 28.15 -14.64 -6.96
N ALA A 355 28.79 -14.34 -8.08
CA ALA A 355 28.09 -14.21 -9.37
C ALA A 355 27.29 -15.47 -9.74
N VAL A 356 27.79 -16.64 -9.34
CA VAL A 356 27.13 -17.93 -9.54
C VAL A 356 26.08 -18.20 -8.44
N ALA A 357 26.35 -17.80 -7.19
CA ALA A 357 25.40 -17.92 -6.07
C ALA A 357 24.19 -16.99 -6.18
N SER A 358 24.29 -15.84 -6.88
CA SER A 358 23.24 -14.82 -6.95
C SER A 358 21.90 -15.36 -7.45
N GLY A 359 21.90 -16.20 -8.50
CA GLY A 359 20.66 -16.80 -9.02
C GLY A 359 20.01 -17.76 -8.02
N TRP A 360 20.82 -18.49 -7.26
CA TRP A 360 20.34 -19.39 -6.21
C TRP A 360 19.80 -18.63 -5.00
N LEU A 361 20.53 -17.61 -4.51
CA LEU A 361 20.07 -16.74 -3.42
C LEU A 361 18.79 -15.98 -3.79
N ALA A 362 18.65 -15.57 -5.05
CA ALA A 362 17.41 -15.01 -5.60
C ALA A 362 16.27 -16.03 -5.56
N THR A 363 16.51 -17.26 -6.00
CA THR A 363 15.52 -18.34 -5.95
C THR A 363 15.04 -18.60 -4.52
N ALA A 364 15.95 -18.69 -3.55
CA ALA A 364 15.61 -18.89 -2.15
C ALA A 364 14.80 -17.72 -1.56
N ALA A 365 15.19 -16.47 -1.86
CA ALA A 365 14.43 -15.29 -1.41
C ALA A 365 13.03 -15.24 -2.03
N THR A 366 12.90 -15.47 -3.33
CA THR A 366 11.59 -15.52 -4.02
C THR A 366 10.72 -16.63 -3.45
N ALA A 367 11.29 -17.81 -3.22
CA ALA A 367 10.58 -18.95 -2.62
C ALA A 367 10.09 -18.64 -1.20
N GLY A 368 10.91 -17.92 -0.41
CA GLY A 368 10.56 -17.40 0.91
C GLY A 368 9.77 -16.09 0.91
N GLY A 369 9.22 -15.67 -0.23
CA GLY A 369 8.35 -14.50 -0.38
C GLY A 369 9.05 -13.13 -0.31
N GLY A 370 10.38 -13.06 -0.24
CA GLY A 370 11.15 -11.82 -0.18
C GLY A 370 11.84 -11.44 -1.49
N GLN A 371 12.96 -10.72 -1.36
CA GLN A 371 13.74 -10.17 -2.48
C GLN A 371 15.23 -10.41 -2.25
N PHE A 372 15.98 -10.51 -3.35
CA PHE A 372 17.43 -10.62 -3.35
C PHE A 372 18.08 -9.29 -3.72
N TYR A 373 19.19 -8.98 -3.05
CA TYR A 373 20.03 -7.82 -3.32
C TYR A 373 21.48 -8.25 -3.48
N GLN A 374 22.21 -7.60 -4.37
CA GLN A 374 23.66 -7.80 -4.53
C GLN A 374 24.39 -6.48 -4.40
N THR A 375 25.49 -6.47 -3.65
CA THR A 375 26.32 -5.28 -3.43
C THR A 375 27.75 -5.66 -3.05
N GLY A 376 28.74 -4.85 -3.44
CA GLY A 376 30.16 -5.04 -3.09
C GLY A 376 30.71 -4.03 -2.08
N ASP A 377 29.98 -2.94 -1.81
CA ASP A 377 30.47 -1.82 -1.02
C ASP A 377 29.51 -1.40 0.11
N LEU A 378 29.97 -0.47 0.95
CA LEU A 378 29.23 0.04 2.10
C LEU A 378 27.93 0.73 1.70
N ASN A 379 27.95 1.54 0.65
CA ASN A 379 26.80 2.33 0.24
C ASN A 379 25.69 1.43 -0.34
N GLY A 380 26.07 0.48 -1.19
CA GLY A 380 25.14 -0.51 -1.71
C GLY A 380 24.59 -1.43 -0.63
N LEU A 381 25.40 -1.82 0.38
CA LEU A 381 24.91 -2.63 1.50
C LEU A 381 23.94 -1.84 2.39
N GLN A 382 24.24 -0.57 2.68
CA GLN A 382 23.31 0.32 3.39
C GLN A 382 22.01 0.50 2.63
N THR A 383 22.08 0.69 1.31
CA THR A 383 20.91 0.84 0.45
C THR A 383 20.06 -0.43 0.43
N ALA A 384 20.67 -1.60 0.29
CA ALA A 384 19.98 -2.89 0.33
C ALA A 384 19.27 -3.09 1.67
N LEU A 385 19.97 -2.87 2.80
CA LEU A 385 19.39 -2.98 4.13
C LEU A 385 18.25 -1.97 4.37
N MET A 386 18.39 -0.72 3.92
CA MET A 386 17.34 0.29 4.02
C MET A 386 16.11 -0.08 3.17
N ASN A 387 16.31 -0.60 1.96
CA ASN A 387 15.21 -1.07 1.09
C ASN A 387 14.47 -2.26 1.72
N ILE A 388 15.21 -3.22 2.27
CA ILE A 388 14.62 -4.38 2.98
C ILE A 388 13.81 -3.90 4.18
N VAL A 389 14.37 -3.04 5.03
CA VAL A 389 13.63 -2.50 6.18
C VAL A 389 12.43 -1.67 5.74
N SER A 390 12.55 -0.88 4.66
CA SER A 390 11.40 -0.17 4.07
C SER A 390 10.31 -1.15 3.63
N ASN A 391 10.65 -2.24 2.95
CA ASN A 391 9.71 -3.28 2.50
C ASN A 391 9.09 -4.05 3.68
N ILE A 392 9.86 -4.32 4.73
CA ILE A 392 9.40 -4.92 5.99
C ILE A 392 8.37 -4.00 6.67
N LEU A 393 8.69 -2.72 6.81
CA LEU A 393 7.80 -1.73 7.42
C LEU A 393 6.53 -1.53 6.58
N LYS A 394 6.65 -1.52 5.25
CA LYS A 394 5.54 -1.51 4.30
C LYS A 394 4.60 -2.71 4.51
N THR A 395 5.15 -3.92 4.56
CA THR A 395 4.38 -5.16 4.76
C THR A 395 3.74 -5.21 6.17
N SER A 396 4.39 -4.63 7.17
CA SER A 396 3.89 -4.55 8.56
C SER A 396 2.75 -3.53 8.76
N THR A 397 2.62 -2.52 7.90
CA THR A 397 1.51 -1.54 7.97
C THR A 397 0.25 -1.98 7.22
N THR A 398 0.30 -3.14 6.55
CA THR A 398 -0.87 -3.74 5.89
C THR A 398 -1.74 -4.49 6.90
N PHE A 399 -2.51 -3.74 7.71
CA PHE A 399 -3.57 -4.30 8.57
C PHE A 399 -4.79 -4.84 7.80
N THR A 400 -4.66 -5.00 6.49
CA THR A 400 -5.35 -6.04 5.72
C THR A 400 -4.30 -6.65 4.80
N ALA A 401 -4.15 -7.97 4.77
CA ALA A 401 -3.52 -8.60 3.60
C ALA A 401 -4.20 -8.03 2.35
N PRO A 402 -3.53 -7.89 1.18
CA PRO A 402 -4.22 -7.59 -0.06
C PRO A 402 -5.16 -8.76 -0.36
N THR A 403 -6.34 -8.73 0.25
CA THR A 403 -7.46 -9.57 -0.10
C THR A 403 -8.08 -8.90 -1.30
N VAL A 404 -8.18 -9.64 -2.39
CA VAL A 404 -9.06 -9.28 -3.49
C VAL A 404 -10.45 -9.41 -2.91
N SER A 405 -10.98 -8.33 -2.35
CA SER A 405 -12.35 -8.36 -1.90
C SER A 405 -13.21 -8.50 -3.14
N VAL A 406 -13.73 -9.72 -3.36
CA VAL A 406 -14.97 -9.87 -4.11
C VAL A 406 -16.01 -9.24 -3.21
N ASN A 407 -16.17 -7.93 -3.30
CA ASN A 407 -17.06 -7.21 -2.42
C ASN A 407 -18.48 -7.71 -2.70
N ALA A 408 -19.00 -8.60 -1.85
CA ALA A 408 -20.32 -9.20 -1.98
C ALA A 408 -21.43 -8.13 -1.92
N PHE A 409 -21.11 -6.94 -1.40
CA PHE A 409 -22.01 -5.80 -1.28
C PHE A 409 -21.93 -4.85 -2.49
N ASN A 410 -20.92 -4.97 -3.35
CA ASN A 410 -20.64 -4.02 -4.43
C ASN A 410 -20.76 -4.66 -5.82
N ARG A 411 -21.82 -5.45 -6.00
CA ARG A 411 -22.13 -6.14 -7.27
C ARG A 411 -23.44 -5.62 -7.82
N THR A 412 -23.46 -5.32 -9.11
CA THR A 412 -24.70 -4.97 -9.79
C THR A 412 -25.07 -6.11 -10.73
N GLN A 413 -26.16 -6.80 -10.40
CA GLN A 413 -26.76 -7.78 -11.29
C GLN A 413 -27.80 -7.06 -12.16
N THR A 414 -27.70 -7.22 -13.47
CA THR A 414 -28.70 -6.75 -14.41
C THR A 414 -29.01 -7.88 -15.37
N LEU A 415 -30.24 -8.41 -15.30
CA LEU A 415 -30.62 -9.66 -15.96
C LEU A 415 -29.70 -10.81 -15.50
N ASN A 416 -29.00 -11.45 -16.44
CA ASN A 416 -28.04 -12.53 -16.18
C ASN A 416 -26.59 -12.03 -16.11
N ASP A 417 -26.33 -10.73 -16.31
CA ASP A 417 -24.99 -10.16 -16.23
C ASP A 417 -24.69 -9.69 -14.81
N LEU A 418 -23.47 -9.94 -14.36
CA LEU A 418 -22.93 -9.56 -13.06
C LEU A 418 -21.68 -8.70 -13.25
N TYR A 419 -21.75 -7.46 -12.76
CA TYR A 419 -20.61 -6.54 -12.75
C TYR A 419 -20.05 -6.46 -11.33
N VAL A 420 -18.75 -6.72 -11.20
CA VAL A 420 -18.07 -6.81 -9.91
C VAL A 420 -16.92 -5.80 -9.88
N SER A 421 -17.02 -4.84 -8.97
CA SER A 421 -15.89 -3.99 -8.57
C SER A 421 -14.89 -4.81 -7.78
N VAL A 422 -13.61 -4.73 -8.16
CA VAL A 422 -12.49 -5.31 -7.42
C VAL A 422 -11.40 -4.26 -7.23
N PHE A 423 -10.67 -4.35 -6.12
CA PHE A 423 -9.56 -3.46 -5.82
C PHE A 423 -8.48 -4.19 -5.02
N GLN A 424 -7.27 -3.65 -5.06
CA GLN A 424 -6.13 -4.15 -4.32
C GLN A 424 -5.56 -3.04 -3.43
N PRO A 425 -5.53 -3.22 -2.10
CA PRO A 425 -4.82 -2.31 -1.21
C PRO A 425 -3.36 -2.09 -1.63
N SER A 426 -2.95 -0.82 -1.65
CA SER A 426 -1.56 -0.41 -1.85
C SER A 426 -1.08 0.47 -0.69
N LEU A 427 0.23 0.69 -0.60
CA LEU A 427 0.81 1.64 0.35
C LEU A 427 1.10 2.99 -0.29
N THR A 428 0.90 3.08 -1.59
CA THR A 428 1.06 4.28 -2.39
C THR A 428 -0.27 4.98 -2.60
N TYR A 429 -0.21 6.22 -3.09
CA TYR A 429 -1.38 7.06 -3.30
C TYR A 429 -2.45 6.38 -4.16
N HIS A 430 -2.04 5.76 -5.27
CA HIS A 430 -2.89 4.97 -6.14
C HIS A 430 -3.08 3.54 -5.59
N TRP A 431 -4.33 3.13 -5.44
CA TRP A 431 -4.73 1.75 -5.20
C TRP A 431 -5.33 1.18 -6.50
N PRO A 432 -4.80 0.06 -7.03
CA PRO A 432 -5.35 -0.54 -8.23
C PRO A 432 -6.80 -0.98 -8.04
N GLY A 433 -7.64 -0.71 -9.03
CA GLY A 433 -9.03 -1.11 -9.13
C GLY A 433 -9.40 -1.64 -10.51
N ASN A 434 -10.56 -2.28 -10.60
CA ASN A 434 -11.10 -2.82 -11.85
C ASN A 434 -12.60 -3.11 -11.73
N ILE A 435 -13.27 -3.28 -12.88
CA ILE A 435 -14.62 -3.84 -12.99
C ILE A 435 -14.55 -5.07 -13.87
N LYS A 436 -15.02 -6.21 -13.35
CA LYS A 436 -15.06 -7.47 -14.08
C LYS A 436 -16.50 -7.87 -14.38
N LYS A 437 -16.74 -8.34 -15.60
CA LYS A 437 -18.04 -8.88 -16.03
C LYS A 437 -18.04 -10.40 -15.94
N TYR A 438 -19.09 -10.93 -15.32
CA TYR A 438 -19.42 -12.36 -15.22
C TYR A 438 -20.90 -12.56 -15.56
N SER A 439 -21.36 -13.81 -15.62
CA SER A 439 -22.77 -14.14 -15.79
C SER A 439 -23.28 -15.00 -14.62
N VAL A 440 -24.57 -14.94 -14.32
CA VAL A 440 -25.23 -15.82 -13.36
C VAL A 440 -26.08 -16.82 -14.13
N GLN A 441 -25.76 -18.11 -14.00
CA GLN A 441 -26.49 -19.21 -14.62
C GLN A 441 -26.87 -20.23 -13.53
N ASN A 442 -28.17 -20.50 -13.37
CA ASN A 442 -28.68 -21.43 -12.35
C ASN A 442 -28.18 -21.14 -10.92
N GLY A 443 -28.04 -19.85 -10.56
CA GLY A 443 -27.54 -19.42 -9.26
C GLY A 443 -26.01 -19.52 -9.09
N VAL A 444 -25.27 -19.91 -10.13
CA VAL A 444 -23.80 -20.00 -10.12
C VAL A 444 -23.22 -18.85 -10.94
N ILE A 445 -22.19 -18.19 -10.39
CA ILE A 445 -21.40 -17.20 -11.14
C ILE A 445 -20.46 -17.93 -12.08
N VAL A 446 -20.61 -17.69 -13.37
CA VAL A 446 -19.81 -18.30 -14.43
C VAL A 446 -18.99 -17.26 -15.18
N ASP A 447 -17.84 -17.70 -15.65
CA ASP A 447 -16.90 -16.95 -16.48
C ASP A 447 -17.34 -16.91 -17.95
N GLN A 448 -16.55 -16.27 -18.81
CA GLN A 448 -16.84 -16.14 -20.25
C GLN A 448 -17.01 -17.50 -20.95
N ASN A 449 -16.36 -18.54 -20.45
CA ASN A 449 -16.38 -19.89 -20.98
C ASN A 449 -17.51 -20.75 -20.37
N SER A 450 -18.43 -20.12 -19.63
CA SER A 450 -19.52 -20.78 -18.89
C SER A 450 -19.04 -21.76 -17.81
N VAL A 451 -17.83 -21.55 -17.27
CA VAL A 451 -17.26 -22.33 -16.17
C VAL A 451 -17.48 -21.59 -14.85
N ALA A 452 -17.76 -22.31 -13.76
CA ALA A 452 -17.92 -21.70 -12.43
C ALA A 452 -16.68 -20.88 -12.04
N ALA A 453 -16.86 -19.56 -11.91
CA ALA A 453 -15.78 -18.60 -11.71
C ALA A 453 -15.32 -18.50 -10.25
N VAL A 454 -16.17 -18.93 -9.30
CA VAL A 454 -15.93 -18.81 -7.85
C VAL A 454 -15.56 -20.15 -7.25
N ASP A 455 -14.56 -20.15 -6.37
CA ASP A 455 -14.21 -21.28 -5.53
C ASP A 455 -15.25 -21.44 -4.40
N PRO A 456 -15.93 -22.60 -4.30
CA PRO A 456 -17.00 -22.79 -3.32
C PRO A 456 -16.52 -22.86 -1.87
N THR A 457 -15.24 -23.13 -1.64
CA THR A 457 -14.63 -23.25 -0.31
C THR A 457 -14.25 -21.88 0.23
N THR A 458 -13.69 -21.03 -0.63
CA THR A 458 -13.13 -19.74 -0.21
C THR A 458 -14.02 -18.54 -0.55
N GLY A 459 -14.94 -18.70 -1.50
CA GLY A 459 -15.79 -17.61 -2.01
C GLY A 459 -15.08 -16.64 -2.96
N PHE A 460 -13.79 -16.86 -3.28
CA PHE A 460 -13.00 -16.03 -4.19
C PHE A 460 -13.11 -16.46 -5.65
N PHE A 461 -12.77 -15.57 -6.58
CA PHE A 461 -12.58 -15.97 -7.98
C PHE A 461 -11.42 -16.95 -8.10
N LYS A 462 -11.62 -18.02 -8.87
CA LYS A 462 -10.55 -18.96 -9.22
C LYS A 462 -9.51 -18.26 -10.07
N ASN A 463 -8.23 -18.63 -9.90
CA ASN A 463 -7.16 -18.10 -10.74
C ASN A 463 -7.34 -18.44 -12.24
N SER A 464 -8.06 -19.52 -12.55
CA SER A 464 -8.39 -19.92 -13.92
C SER A 464 -9.58 -19.16 -14.51
N ALA A 465 -10.35 -18.40 -13.72
CA ALA A 465 -11.52 -17.70 -14.21
C ALA A 465 -11.12 -16.61 -15.21
N GLN A 466 -11.93 -16.45 -16.26
CA GLN A 466 -11.77 -15.42 -17.28
C GLN A 466 -13.03 -14.55 -17.36
N SER A 467 -12.92 -13.29 -16.91
CA SER A 467 -14.03 -12.35 -17.05
C SER A 467 -14.31 -11.99 -18.53
N PHE A 468 -15.55 -11.60 -18.86
CA PHE A 468 -16.05 -11.47 -20.24
C PHE A 468 -15.34 -10.42 -21.11
N TRP A 469 -14.57 -9.52 -20.51
CA TRP A 469 -13.82 -8.48 -21.22
C TRP A 469 -12.32 -8.75 -21.23
N SER A 470 -11.89 -9.91 -20.74
CA SER A 470 -10.48 -10.27 -20.63
C SER A 470 -10.06 -11.15 -21.79
N ALA A 471 -8.92 -10.83 -22.40
CA ALA A 471 -8.34 -11.66 -23.47
C ALA A 471 -7.88 -13.04 -22.98
N SER A 472 -7.53 -13.15 -21.69
CA SER A 472 -7.04 -14.36 -21.02
C SER A 472 -7.58 -14.45 -19.59
N SER A 473 -7.35 -15.59 -18.92
CA SER A 473 -7.71 -15.77 -17.51
C SER A 473 -7.06 -14.68 -16.64
N ASP A 474 -7.91 -13.92 -15.96
CA ASP A 474 -7.55 -12.77 -15.14
C ASP A 474 -7.86 -13.02 -13.65
N GLY A 475 -8.66 -14.04 -13.34
CA GLY A 475 -8.90 -14.58 -12.02
C GLY A 475 -9.06 -13.53 -10.92
N SER A 476 -8.33 -13.74 -9.83
CA SER A 476 -8.29 -12.84 -8.67
C SER A 476 -7.40 -11.60 -8.87
N THR A 477 -6.54 -11.57 -9.90
CA THR A 477 -5.63 -10.43 -10.13
C THR A 477 -6.41 -9.18 -10.53
N VAL A 478 -6.35 -8.14 -9.70
CA VAL A 478 -7.13 -6.91 -9.88
C VAL A 478 -6.70 -6.13 -11.11
N ALA A 479 -5.39 -5.91 -11.28
CA ALA A 479 -4.86 -5.14 -12.39
C ALA A 479 -4.95 -5.86 -13.76
N ALA A 480 -5.31 -7.15 -13.78
CA ALA A 480 -5.42 -7.92 -15.01
C ALA A 480 -6.86 -7.95 -15.54
N GLY A 481 -6.99 -7.83 -16.87
CA GLY A 481 -8.25 -8.00 -17.57
C GLY A 481 -9.31 -6.96 -17.21
N GLY A 482 -10.59 -7.32 -17.36
CA GLY A 482 -11.73 -6.47 -17.01
C GLY A 482 -11.75 -5.14 -17.74
N ALA A 483 -12.46 -4.16 -17.19
CA ALA A 483 -12.60 -2.83 -17.75
C ALA A 483 -11.25 -2.07 -17.81
N ALA A 484 -10.34 -2.29 -16.86
CA ALA A 484 -9.03 -1.64 -16.86
C ALA A 484 -8.23 -1.94 -18.14
N SER A 485 -8.28 -3.20 -18.62
CA SER A 485 -7.63 -3.62 -19.87
C SER A 485 -8.33 -3.13 -21.15
N GLN A 486 -9.50 -2.50 -21.03
CA GLN A 486 -10.31 -2.01 -22.14
C GLN A 486 -10.32 -0.47 -22.23
N ILE A 487 -9.55 0.21 -21.37
CA ILE A 487 -9.31 1.64 -21.47
C ILE A 487 -8.63 1.93 -22.83
N PRO A 488 -9.15 2.89 -23.63
CA PRO A 488 -8.58 3.20 -24.94
C PRO A 488 -7.10 3.58 -24.88
N ASP A 489 -6.35 3.09 -25.85
CA ASP A 489 -4.91 3.30 -25.95
C ASP A 489 -4.54 4.79 -25.95
N TRP A 490 -3.49 5.10 -25.20
CA TRP A 490 -2.86 6.39 -25.19
C TRP A 490 -2.16 6.61 -26.53
N ASN A 491 -2.38 7.80 -27.11
CA ASN A 491 -1.74 8.20 -28.35
C ASN A 491 -1.32 9.68 -28.25
N PRO A 492 -0.01 9.99 -28.45
CA PRO A 492 0.49 11.35 -28.37
C PRO A 492 0.05 12.21 -29.58
N ALA A 493 -0.16 11.59 -30.75
CA ALA A 493 -0.59 12.25 -31.98
C ALA A 493 -2.11 12.48 -32.03
N ASN A 494 -2.88 11.68 -31.29
CA ASN A 494 -4.34 11.77 -31.21
C ASN A 494 -4.77 11.91 -29.76
N ALA A 495 -4.69 13.13 -29.23
CA ALA A 495 -5.06 13.43 -27.85
C ALA A 495 -6.53 13.10 -27.46
N GLY A 496 -7.33 12.51 -28.36
CA GLY A 496 -8.75 12.16 -28.19
C GLY A 496 -9.13 10.67 -28.36
N ALA A 497 -8.19 9.71 -28.32
CA ALA A 497 -8.56 8.29 -28.29
C ALA A 497 -9.30 7.93 -26.99
N ARG A 498 -8.74 8.30 -25.84
CA ARG A 498 -9.43 8.29 -24.55
C ARG A 498 -10.12 9.63 -24.29
N LYS A 499 -11.43 9.60 -24.04
CA LYS A 499 -12.25 10.79 -23.79
C LYS A 499 -12.28 11.12 -22.29
N LEU A 500 -11.29 11.88 -21.83
CA LEU A 500 -11.21 12.35 -20.44
C LEU A 500 -11.64 13.82 -20.33
N TYR A 501 -12.64 14.08 -19.50
CA TYR A 501 -13.28 15.39 -19.37
C TYR A 501 -13.16 15.98 -17.96
N THR A 502 -13.23 17.30 -17.89
CA THR A 502 -13.39 18.08 -16.66
C THR A 502 -14.21 19.33 -16.93
N TYR A 503 -14.74 19.97 -15.89
CA TYR A 503 -15.42 21.25 -15.99
C TYR A 503 -14.83 22.25 -15.00
N ILE A 504 -14.01 23.17 -15.51
CA ILE A 504 -13.41 24.26 -14.73
C ILE A 504 -14.29 25.50 -14.86
N GLY A 505 -15.04 25.83 -13.82
CA GLY A 505 -16.04 26.90 -13.85
C GLY A 505 -16.90 27.00 -12.61
N THR A 506 -18.04 27.68 -12.73
CA THR A 506 -18.98 27.85 -11.62
C THR A 506 -19.64 26.51 -11.30
N ASN A 507 -19.57 26.07 -10.04
CA ASN A 507 -20.18 24.81 -9.57
C ASN A 507 -21.66 24.62 -9.96
N LYS A 508 -22.41 25.69 -10.25
CA LYS A 508 -23.78 25.63 -10.79
C LYS A 508 -23.85 26.50 -12.05
N PRO A 509 -23.51 25.97 -13.23
CA PRO A 509 -23.65 26.71 -14.48
C PRO A 509 -25.11 27.08 -14.76
N ALA A 510 -25.32 28.15 -15.52
CA ALA A 510 -26.67 28.62 -15.87
C ALA A 510 -27.45 27.62 -16.74
N ASN A 511 -26.74 26.81 -17.53
CA ASN A 511 -27.28 25.75 -18.36
C ASN A 511 -26.40 24.50 -18.24
N PRO A 512 -26.94 23.29 -18.47
CA PRO A 512 -26.15 22.07 -18.61
C PRO A 512 -25.00 22.26 -19.61
N VAL A 513 -23.79 21.86 -19.23
CA VAL A 513 -22.59 22.03 -20.06
C VAL A 513 -22.24 20.72 -20.73
N ASP A 514 -22.36 20.66 -22.06
CA ASP A 514 -21.92 19.52 -22.86
C ASP A 514 -20.39 19.44 -22.87
N LEU A 515 -19.85 18.42 -22.19
CA LEU A 515 -18.40 18.25 -22.03
C LEU A 515 -17.71 17.88 -23.35
N THR A 516 -18.45 17.44 -24.36
CA THR A 516 -17.92 17.11 -25.69
C THR A 516 -17.84 18.31 -26.63
N SER A 517 -18.46 19.44 -26.25
CA SER A 517 -18.65 20.59 -27.13
C SER A 517 -17.40 21.47 -27.32
N SER A 518 -16.37 21.32 -26.50
CA SER A 518 -15.16 22.16 -26.54
C SER A 518 -13.94 21.46 -25.98
N ASN A 519 -12.78 21.74 -26.57
CA ASN A 519 -11.48 21.28 -26.06
C ASN A 519 -11.13 21.86 -24.68
N SER A 520 -11.77 22.97 -24.26
CA SER A 520 -11.59 23.53 -22.91
C SER A 520 -12.13 22.61 -21.79
N TYR A 521 -12.93 21.60 -22.14
CA TYR A 521 -13.41 20.58 -21.19
C TYR A 521 -12.62 19.28 -21.27
N ALA A 522 -11.71 19.14 -22.25
CA ALA A 522 -10.89 17.95 -22.39
C ALA A 522 -9.66 18.04 -21.47
N VAL A 523 -9.35 16.99 -20.72
CA VAL A 523 -8.10 16.89 -19.95
C VAL A 523 -6.99 16.53 -20.91
N THR A 524 -6.29 17.57 -21.41
CA THR A 524 -5.21 17.46 -22.40
C THR A 524 -4.15 18.51 -22.11
N THR A 525 -2.92 18.28 -22.57
CA THR A 525 -1.79 19.20 -22.37
C THR A 525 -1.99 20.55 -23.06
N THR A 526 -2.91 20.61 -24.03
CA THR A 526 -3.26 21.82 -24.78
C THR A 526 -4.44 22.60 -24.20
N ASN A 527 -5.09 22.10 -23.14
CA ASN A 527 -6.20 22.81 -22.50
C ASN A 527 -5.65 23.96 -21.64
N PRO A 528 -5.87 25.24 -22.03
CA PRO A 528 -5.27 26.37 -21.33
C PRO A 528 -5.87 26.65 -19.93
N LEU A 529 -7.01 26.02 -19.60
CA LEU A 529 -7.64 26.16 -18.29
C LEU A 529 -6.99 25.25 -17.24
N ILE A 530 -6.35 24.15 -17.65
CA ILE A 530 -5.58 23.31 -16.74
C ILE A 530 -4.20 23.95 -16.63
N THR A 531 -3.91 24.53 -15.47
CA THR A 531 -2.66 25.28 -15.25
C THR A 531 -1.76 24.53 -14.28
N ASN A 532 -0.46 24.87 -14.28
CA ASN A 532 0.49 24.38 -13.29
C ASN A 532 -0.03 24.53 -11.85
N ALA A 533 -0.71 25.65 -11.56
CA ALA A 533 -1.26 25.94 -10.24
C ALA A 533 -2.42 24.99 -9.87
N ILE A 534 -3.28 24.63 -10.84
CA ILE A 534 -4.38 23.68 -10.62
C ILE A 534 -3.83 22.28 -10.33
N LEU A 535 -2.81 21.84 -11.08
CA LEU A 535 -2.19 20.52 -10.89
C LEU A 535 -1.20 20.46 -9.72
N GLY A 536 -0.89 21.59 -9.08
CA GLY A 536 0.11 21.64 -8.00
C GLY A 536 1.55 21.35 -8.45
N VAL A 537 1.90 21.69 -9.70
CA VAL A 537 3.23 21.46 -10.29
C VAL A 537 3.97 22.77 -10.59
N SER A 538 5.29 22.70 -10.78
CA SER A 538 6.14 23.89 -10.96
C SER A 538 6.63 24.14 -12.38
N THR A 539 6.60 23.13 -13.27
CA THR A 539 7.16 23.22 -14.63
C THR A 539 6.16 22.76 -15.70
N ALA A 540 6.32 23.24 -16.93
CA ALA A 540 5.52 22.80 -18.08
C ALA A 540 5.70 21.29 -18.36
N THR A 541 6.91 20.75 -18.17
CA THR A 541 7.16 19.31 -18.30
C THR A 541 6.39 18.51 -17.25
N SER A 542 6.39 18.93 -15.99
CA SER A 542 5.61 18.25 -14.93
C SER A 542 4.11 18.36 -15.18
N HIS A 543 3.64 19.47 -15.74
CA HIS A 543 2.25 19.65 -16.17
C HIS A 543 1.87 18.63 -17.24
N ASP A 544 2.66 18.53 -18.32
CA ASP A 544 2.37 17.63 -19.42
C ASP A 544 2.44 16.16 -18.99
N ASN A 545 3.44 15.80 -18.19
CA ASN A 545 3.59 14.45 -17.65
C ASN A 545 2.41 14.06 -16.75
N THR A 546 1.95 14.97 -15.87
CA THR A 546 0.80 14.71 -14.99
C THR A 546 -0.45 14.43 -15.81
N ILE A 547 -0.71 15.27 -16.82
CA ILE A 547 -1.89 15.11 -17.69
C ILE A 547 -1.79 13.83 -18.52
N ASN A 548 -0.64 13.54 -19.11
CA ASN A 548 -0.51 12.35 -19.93
C ASN A 548 -0.60 11.06 -19.10
N TYR A 549 -0.01 11.03 -17.91
CA TYR A 549 -0.17 9.91 -16.99
C TYR A 549 -1.65 9.70 -16.60
N ALA A 550 -2.37 10.78 -16.27
CA ALA A 550 -3.81 10.74 -16.00
C ALA A 550 -4.61 10.19 -17.20
N ARG A 551 -4.18 10.51 -18.42
CA ARG A 551 -4.77 10.01 -19.67
C ARG A 551 -4.39 8.56 -19.98
N GLY A 552 -3.31 8.05 -19.40
CA GLY A 552 -2.90 6.65 -19.51
C GLY A 552 -1.55 6.40 -20.17
N GLU A 553 -0.69 7.40 -20.34
CA GLU A 553 0.70 7.17 -20.80
C GLU A 553 1.51 6.44 -19.72
N ASP A 554 2.22 5.38 -20.09
CA ASP A 554 3.16 4.70 -19.19
C ASP A 554 4.51 5.42 -19.07
N LEU A 555 4.48 6.66 -18.58
CA LEU A 555 5.70 7.47 -18.38
C LEU A 555 6.72 6.83 -17.42
N LYS A 556 6.29 5.84 -16.62
CA LYS A 556 7.07 5.24 -15.54
C LYS A 556 7.57 3.83 -15.87
N ASP A 557 7.19 3.24 -17.00
CA ASP A 557 7.56 1.87 -17.37
C ASP A 557 7.12 0.91 -16.26
N GLU A 558 5.81 0.92 -15.98
CA GLU A 558 5.21 0.19 -14.85
C GLU A 558 5.24 -1.33 -15.04
N ASP A 559 5.30 -1.81 -16.29
CA ASP A 559 5.49 -3.22 -16.61
C ASP A 559 6.96 -3.63 -16.85
N ALA A 560 7.88 -2.65 -16.83
CA ALA A 560 9.32 -2.82 -16.92
C ALA A 560 9.80 -3.48 -18.23
N ASP A 561 9.08 -3.27 -19.33
CA ASP A 561 9.46 -3.75 -20.66
C ASP A 561 10.43 -2.79 -21.40
N GLY A 562 10.64 -1.59 -20.83
CA GLY A 562 11.53 -0.55 -21.33
C GLY A 562 10.85 0.46 -22.27
N ILE A 563 9.55 0.34 -22.51
CA ILE A 563 8.75 1.20 -23.39
C ILE A 563 7.90 2.14 -22.52
N LYS A 564 8.01 3.44 -22.76
CA LYS A 564 7.36 4.49 -21.93
C LYS A 564 6.29 5.30 -22.65
N ASN A 565 6.19 5.09 -23.95
CA ASN A 565 5.30 5.81 -24.85
C ASN A 565 4.16 4.90 -25.28
N GLU A 566 3.58 4.19 -24.32
CA GLU A 566 2.50 3.25 -24.51
C GLU A 566 1.38 3.41 -23.48
N GLN A 567 0.38 2.54 -23.59
CA GLN A 567 -0.79 2.57 -22.73
C GLN A 567 -0.52 1.85 -21.40
N ARG A 568 -0.67 2.59 -20.31
CA ARG A 568 -0.79 2.07 -18.96
C ARG A 568 -2.24 1.64 -18.72
N TYR A 569 -2.52 0.34 -18.65
CA TYR A 569 -3.86 -0.19 -18.36
C TYR A 569 -4.16 -0.18 -16.84
N ALA A 570 -4.39 0.99 -16.27
CA ALA A 570 -4.68 1.15 -14.85
C ALA A 570 -5.94 1.98 -14.58
N MET A 571 -6.65 1.60 -13.52
CA MET A 571 -7.86 2.22 -13.00
C MET A 571 -7.75 2.27 -11.47
N GLY A 572 -8.22 3.35 -10.85
CA GLY A 572 -8.25 3.49 -9.39
C GLY A 572 -9.28 2.58 -8.71
N ASP A 573 -9.17 2.41 -7.40
CA ASP A 573 -10.05 1.54 -6.62
C ASP A 573 -11.49 2.07 -6.49
N PRO A 574 -12.50 1.31 -6.92
CA PRO A 574 -13.92 1.56 -6.62
C PRO A 574 -14.29 0.96 -5.25
N LEU A 575 -13.68 1.46 -4.17
CA LEU A 575 -13.73 0.85 -2.83
C LEU A 575 -15.16 0.76 -2.27
N HIS A 576 -15.83 1.91 -2.12
CA HIS A 576 -17.20 2.00 -1.64
C HIS A 576 -18.21 2.37 -2.74
N SER A 577 -17.74 2.61 -3.98
CA SER A 577 -18.62 2.99 -5.09
C SER A 577 -19.15 1.77 -5.84
N GLN A 578 -20.46 1.60 -5.85
CA GLN A 578 -21.13 0.57 -6.63
C GLN A 578 -21.30 0.99 -8.09
N PRO A 579 -20.91 0.14 -9.07
CA PRO A 579 -21.17 0.42 -10.47
C PRO A 579 -22.68 0.51 -10.72
N ALA A 580 -23.12 1.58 -11.37
CA ALA A 580 -24.52 1.74 -11.78
C ALA A 580 -24.68 1.34 -13.25
N VAL A 581 -25.68 0.52 -13.56
CA VAL A 581 -25.99 0.10 -14.94
C VAL A 581 -27.21 0.87 -15.42
N VAL A 582 -27.12 1.46 -16.61
CA VAL A 582 -28.27 2.11 -17.28
C VAL A 582 -28.47 1.47 -18.64
N ILE A 583 -29.70 1.00 -18.89
CA ILE A 583 -30.13 0.46 -20.19
C ILE A 583 -30.85 1.57 -20.96
N TYR A 584 -30.34 1.91 -22.14
CA TYR A 584 -30.88 2.98 -22.99
C TYR A 584 -31.88 2.44 -24.02
N GLY A 585 -31.61 1.27 -24.60
CA GLY A 585 -32.43 0.67 -25.64
C GLY A 585 -33.32 -0.50 -25.19
N GLY A 586 -34.19 -0.94 -26.09
CA GLY A 586 -35.10 -2.07 -25.87
C GLY A 586 -36.52 -1.63 -25.55
N THR A 587 -37.19 -2.31 -24.63
CA THR A 587 -38.51 -1.96 -24.08
C THR A 587 -38.58 -2.40 -22.61
N THR A 588 -39.57 -1.96 -21.81
CA THR A 588 -39.75 -2.46 -20.43
C THR A 588 -39.84 -3.98 -20.34
N SER A 589 -40.55 -4.62 -21.28
CA SER A 589 -40.73 -6.08 -21.30
C SER A 589 -39.55 -6.83 -21.91
N SER A 590 -38.69 -6.15 -22.67
CA SER A 590 -37.51 -6.72 -23.32
C SER A 590 -36.39 -5.67 -23.38
N PRO A 591 -35.73 -5.35 -22.26
CA PRO A 591 -34.65 -4.38 -22.23
C PRO A 591 -33.47 -4.89 -23.08
N ASN A 592 -32.85 -4.00 -23.87
CA ASN A 592 -31.70 -4.36 -24.68
C ASN A 592 -30.42 -4.14 -23.88
N ILE A 593 -29.95 -5.18 -23.20
CA ILE A 593 -28.72 -5.08 -22.39
C ILE A 593 -27.52 -4.62 -23.22
N ASN A 594 -27.44 -4.96 -24.51
CA ASN A 594 -26.31 -4.54 -25.36
C ASN A 594 -26.29 -3.02 -25.63
N ASP A 595 -27.36 -2.30 -25.30
CA ASP A 595 -27.40 -0.84 -25.33
C ASP A 595 -27.36 -0.23 -23.92
N ALA A 596 -26.62 -0.87 -23.01
CA ALA A 596 -26.40 -0.38 -21.66
C ALA A 596 -25.01 0.27 -21.49
N ALA A 597 -24.88 1.10 -20.47
CA ALA A 597 -23.61 1.63 -19.99
C ALA A 597 -23.46 1.41 -18.48
N ILE A 598 -22.22 1.25 -18.03
CA ILE A 598 -21.85 1.14 -16.61
C ILE A 598 -21.17 2.44 -16.20
N PHE A 599 -21.60 2.99 -15.07
CA PHE A 599 -20.94 4.13 -14.43
C PHE A 599 -20.25 3.67 -13.16
N ALA A 600 -19.00 4.04 -12.97
CA ALA A 600 -18.24 3.67 -11.77
C ALA A 600 -17.33 4.81 -11.34
N ALA A 601 -17.29 5.07 -10.03
CA ALA A 601 -16.43 6.09 -9.45
C ALA A 601 -15.25 5.44 -8.73
N THR A 602 -14.10 6.10 -8.78
CA THR A 602 -12.85 5.59 -8.18
C THR A 602 -12.21 6.61 -7.26
N ASN A 603 -11.41 6.12 -6.31
CA ASN A 603 -10.64 6.98 -5.41
C ASN A 603 -9.43 7.67 -6.06
N ASP A 604 -9.20 7.44 -7.36
CA ASP A 604 -8.33 8.29 -8.21
C ASP A 604 -9.09 9.52 -8.78
N GLY A 605 -10.39 9.67 -8.47
CA GLY A 605 -11.17 10.88 -8.77
C GLY A 605 -11.95 10.84 -10.07
N TYR A 606 -12.02 9.67 -10.69
CA TYR A 606 -12.65 9.47 -12.00
C TYR A 606 -14.06 8.93 -11.81
N LEU A 607 -15.03 9.54 -12.49
CA LEU A 607 -16.27 8.86 -12.88
C LEU A 607 -16.07 8.29 -14.29
N HIS A 608 -16.02 6.97 -14.40
CA HIS A 608 -15.90 6.25 -15.66
C HIS A 608 -17.27 5.85 -16.21
N ALA A 609 -17.40 5.82 -17.53
CA ALA A 609 -18.51 5.21 -18.25
C ALA A 609 -17.98 4.11 -19.18
N PHE A 610 -18.49 2.88 -19.05
CA PHE A 610 -18.07 1.73 -19.86
C PHE A 610 -19.23 1.16 -20.68
N ASP A 611 -18.96 0.71 -21.90
CA ASP A 611 -19.90 -0.06 -22.70
C ASP A 611 -19.97 -1.50 -22.19
N VAL A 612 -21.18 -2.03 -21.98
CA VAL A 612 -21.33 -3.35 -21.37
C VAL A 612 -20.93 -4.52 -22.28
N THR A 613 -20.87 -4.30 -23.59
CA THR A 613 -20.66 -5.37 -24.57
C THR A 613 -19.20 -5.79 -24.62
N ASN A 614 -18.29 -4.82 -24.51
CA ASN A 614 -16.85 -5.03 -24.68
C ASN A 614 -16.01 -4.44 -23.53
N GLY A 615 -16.61 -3.72 -22.59
CA GLY A 615 -15.89 -3.11 -21.47
C GLY A 615 -15.14 -1.82 -21.84
N HIS A 616 -15.23 -1.35 -23.09
CA HIS A 616 -14.54 -0.13 -23.52
C HIS A 616 -15.03 1.09 -22.77
N GLU A 617 -14.09 1.92 -22.31
CA GLU A 617 -14.38 3.21 -21.69
C GLU A 617 -14.93 4.18 -22.74
N LEU A 618 -16.20 4.57 -22.58
CA LEU A 618 -16.87 5.56 -23.43
C LEU A 618 -16.35 6.96 -23.15
N TRP A 619 -16.14 7.28 -21.88
CA TRP A 619 -15.54 8.52 -21.38
C TRP A 619 -15.24 8.39 -19.88
N ALA A 620 -14.42 9.30 -19.36
CA ALA A 620 -14.26 9.52 -17.93
C ALA A 620 -14.35 11.02 -17.59
N PHE A 621 -14.73 11.34 -16.37
CA PHE A 621 -14.89 12.71 -15.88
C PHE A 621 -14.19 12.89 -14.53
N ILE A 622 -13.41 13.97 -14.40
CA ILE A 622 -12.75 14.39 -13.15
C ILE A 622 -13.33 15.75 -12.71
N PRO A 623 -13.97 15.84 -11.52
CA PRO A 623 -14.35 17.11 -10.93
C PRO A 623 -13.17 18.08 -10.78
N GLN A 624 -13.39 19.38 -11.00
CA GLN A 624 -12.32 20.37 -11.05
C GLN A 624 -11.46 20.45 -9.79
N GLU A 625 -12.06 20.21 -8.62
CA GLU A 625 -11.38 20.23 -7.34
C GLU A 625 -10.41 19.07 -7.13
N LEU A 626 -10.58 17.98 -7.89
CA LEU A 626 -9.73 16.78 -7.82
C LEU A 626 -8.58 16.82 -8.85
N LEU A 627 -8.55 17.81 -9.74
CA LEU A 627 -7.46 17.95 -10.73
C LEU A 627 -6.08 18.12 -10.08
N GLY A 628 -6.02 18.70 -8.88
CA GLY A 628 -4.77 18.84 -8.12
C GLY A 628 -4.18 17.53 -7.62
N ASP A 629 -5.01 16.51 -7.45
CA ASP A 629 -4.60 15.20 -6.95
C ASP A 629 -3.96 14.34 -8.06
N LEU A 630 -4.15 14.69 -9.33
CA LEU A 630 -3.52 14.00 -10.46
C LEU A 630 -1.99 13.95 -10.36
N ASN A 631 -1.35 14.99 -9.79
CA ASN A 631 0.09 14.97 -9.56
C ASN A 631 0.49 14.02 -8.42
N ALA A 632 -0.37 13.85 -7.41
CA ALA A 632 -0.15 12.88 -6.34
C ALA A 632 -0.29 11.45 -6.86
N ILE A 633 -1.30 11.19 -7.71
CA ILE A 633 -1.48 9.93 -8.45
C ILE A 633 -0.27 9.67 -9.35
N TYR A 634 0.16 10.66 -10.15
CA TYR A 634 1.38 10.53 -10.98
C TYR A 634 2.61 10.25 -10.14
N SER A 635 2.84 10.95 -9.03
CA SER A 635 3.98 10.68 -8.15
C SER A 635 3.91 9.28 -7.54
N ASN A 636 2.69 8.81 -7.27
CA ASN A 636 2.34 7.58 -6.58
C ASN A 636 3.16 7.36 -5.31
N SER A 637 3.35 8.42 -4.52
CA SER A 637 4.17 8.37 -3.30
C SER A 637 3.48 7.53 -2.22
N PRO A 638 4.23 6.89 -1.31
CA PRO A 638 3.64 6.22 -0.15
C PRO A 638 2.72 7.14 0.65
N THR A 639 1.51 6.69 0.98
CA THR A 639 0.51 7.46 1.76
C THR A 639 -0.03 6.64 2.94
N SER A 640 -0.25 7.31 4.07
CA SER A 640 -0.95 6.76 5.24
C SER A 640 -1.60 7.90 6.04
N PRO A 641 -2.94 7.93 6.19
CA PRO A 641 -3.91 6.91 5.75
C PRO A 641 -4.10 6.86 4.22
N LYS A 642 -4.84 5.84 3.74
CA LYS A 642 -5.32 5.74 2.36
C LYS A 642 -5.97 7.05 1.91
N HIS A 643 -5.77 7.42 0.66
CA HIS A 643 -6.44 8.54 0.02
C HIS A 643 -7.81 8.16 -0.54
N TYR A 644 -8.74 9.11 -0.52
CA TYR A 644 -10.13 8.93 -0.96
C TYR A 644 -10.58 10.14 -1.75
N GLU A 645 -11.27 9.91 -2.86
CA GLU A 645 -11.72 10.98 -3.75
C GLU A 645 -13.20 10.80 -4.11
N LEU A 646 -13.54 10.09 -5.18
CA LEU A 646 -14.91 9.71 -5.49
C LEU A 646 -15.23 8.33 -4.91
N ASP A 647 -15.57 8.31 -3.63
CA ASP A 647 -15.83 7.10 -2.85
C ASP A 647 -17.32 6.88 -2.53
N GLY A 648 -18.22 7.76 -2.99
CA GLY A 648 -19.65 7.64 -2.73
C GLY A 648 -20.36 6.67 -3.68
N SER A 649 -21.56 6.23 -3.29
CA SER A 649 -22.44 5.45 -4.16
C SER A 649 -22.97 6.30 -5.33
N ILE A 650 -23.12 5.67 -6.49
CA ILE A 650 -23.73 6.30 -7.67
C ILE A 650 -25.23 6.03 -7.65
N ARG A 651 -26.03 7.09 -7.76
CA ARG A 651 -27.49 7.02 -7.90
C ARG A 651 -27.93 7.52 -9.27
N ILE A 652 -28.74 6.73 -9.95
CA ILE A 652 -29.31 7.09 -11.25
C ILE A 652 -30.77 7.55 -11.07
N LEU A 653 -31.10 8.72 -11.61
CA LEU A 653 -32.45 9.08 -12.00
C LEU A 653 -32.63 8.73 -13.47
N LYS A 654 -33.45 7.73 -13.77
CA LYS A 654 -34.07 7.58 -15.08
C LYS A 654 -35.49 8.07 -14.93
N TYR A 655 -35.82 9.19 -15.58
CA TYR A 655 -37.21 9.60 -15.68
C TYR A 655 -37.64 9.51 -17.13
N ASP A 656 -38.67 8.70 -17.32
CA ASP A 656 -39.33 8.41 -18.57
C ASP A 656 -40.67 9.16 -18.54
N ILE A 657 -40.81 10.15 -19.41
CA ILE A 657 -41.98 11.05 -19.47
C ILE A 657 -43.18 10.32 -20.07
N ASN A 658 -42.95 9.48 -21.09
CA ASN A 658 -44.03 8.86 -21.86
C ASN A 658 -44.41 7.46 -21.32
N GLY A 659 -43.59 6.89 -20.43
CA GLY A 659 -43.81 5.61 -19.74
C GLY A 659 -43.57 4.39 -20.62
N ASP A 660 -42.82 4.50 -21.71
CA ASP A 660 -42.57 3.41 -22.67
C ASP A 660 -41.39 2.49 -22.29
N GLY A 661 -40.61 2.87 -21.27
CA GLY A 661 -39.49 2.12 -20.71
C GLY A 661 -38.15 2.32 -21.40
N ILE A 662 -38.10 3.07 -22.51
CA ILE A 662 -36.83 3.43 -23.15
C ILE A 662 -36.33 4.75 -22.60
N VAL A 663 -35.12 5.13 -23.01
CA VAL A 663 -34.65 6.50 -22.83
C VAL A 663 -34.82 7.17 -24.19
N ASP A 664 -35.92 7.91 -24.38
CA ASP A 664 -36.14 8.76 -25.55
C ASP A 664 -35.96 10.24 -25.20
N PRO A 665 -34.79 10.83 -25.52
CA PRO A 665 -34.55 12.25 -25.26
C PRO A 665 -35.50 13.17 -26.03
N ALA A 666 -36.04 12.72 -27.17
CA ALA A 666 -37.01 13.47 -27.99
C ALA A 666 -38.40 13.52 -27.33
N ALA A 667 -38.77 12.47 -26.58
CA ALA A 667 -39.94 12.47 -25.69
C ALA A 667 -39.72 13.29 -24.40
N GLY A 668 -38.48 13.73 -24.17
CA GLY A 668 -38.09 14.55 -23.02
C GLY A 668 -37.55 13.73 -21.84
N ASP A 669 -37.31 12.44 -22.03
CA ASP A 669 -36.71 11.58 -21.02
C ASP A 669 -35.31 12.05 -20.67
N ARG A 670 -34.88 11.74 -19.44
CA ARG A 670 -33.49 11.95 -19.04
C ARG A 670 -32.98 10.83 -18.17
N VAL A 671 -31.65 10.69 -18.23
CA VAL A 671 -30.87 9.91 -17.29
C VAL A 671 -29.85 10.83 -16.62
N ILE A 672 -29.83 10.88 -15.30
CA ILE A 672 -28.91 11.71 -14.52
C ILE A 672 -28.21 10.83 -13.50
N ALA A 673 -26.88 10.91 -13.50
CA ALA A 673 -26.03 10.27 -12.51
C ALA A 673 -25.68 11.25 -11.40
N TYR A 674 -25.96 10.85 -10.16
CA TYR A 674 -25.58 11.55 -8.93
C TYR A 674 -24.55 10.73 -8.19
N PHE A 675 -23.48 11.37 -7.74
CA PHE A 675 -22.39 10.72 -7.03
C PHE A 675 -21.76 11.72 -6.07
N GLY A 676 -21.01 11.23 -5.08
CA GLY A 676 -20.38 12.08 -4.08
C GLY A 676 -19.00 11.56 -3.72
N ASN A 677 -18.29 12.31 -2.89
CA ASN A 677 -16.96 11.93 -2.46
C ASN A 677 -16.94 10.79 -1.44
N GLY A 678 -18.04 10.50 -0.74
CA GLY A 678 -18.04 9.55 0.37
C GLY A 678 -17.02 9.98 1.43
N ARG A 679 -16.02 9.13 1.72
CA ARG A 679 -14.91 9.45 2.62
C ARG A 679 -14.03 10.60 2.13
N GLY A 680 -13.93 10.79 0.82
CA GLY A 680 -13.06 11.79 0.19
C GLY A 680 -13.49 13.24 0.44
N GLY A 681 -14.71 13.46 0.94
CA GLY A 681 -15.17 14.81 1.25
C GLY A 681 -16.67 15.03 1.17
N SER A 682 -17.02 16.29 0.97
CA SER A 682 -18.36 16.83 1.24
C SER A 682 -19.12 17.27 -0.01
N MET A 683 -18.66 16.89 -1.21
CA MET A 683 -19.28 17.29 -2.46
C MET A 683 -20.20 16.20 -3.03
N TYR A 684 -21.33 16.63 -3.60
CA TYR A 684 -22.15 15.85 -4.52
C TYR A 684 -22.08 16.49 -5.91
N TYR A 685 -22.20 15.65 -6.93
CA TYR A 685 -22.15 16.02 -8.33
C TYR A 685 -23.36 15.47 -9.08
N ALA A 686 -23.74 16.14 -10.15
CA ALA A 686 -24.72 15.66 -11.10
C ALA A 686 -24.21 15.80 -12.54
N VAL A 687 -24.28 14.68 -13.26
CA VAL A 687 -23.98 14.60 -14.69
C VAL A 687 -25.18 14.02 -15.41
N ASP A 688 -25.71 14.76 -16.40
CA ASP A 688 -26.71 14.26 -17.32
C ASP A 688 -26.02 13.30 -18.30
N VAL A 689 -26.46 12.05 -18.24
CA VAL A 689 -25.99 10.93 -19.06
C VAL A 689 -27.11 10.40 -19.95
N THR A 690 -28.13 11.20 -20.24
CA THR A 690 -29.26 10.85 -21.12
C THR A 690 -28.79 10.26 -22.44
N TYR A 691 -27.66 10.74 -22.95
CA TYR A 691 -26.90 10.10 -24.00
C TYR A 691 -25.62 9.49 -23.39
N LYS A 692 -25.47 8.17 -23.52
CA LYS A 692 -24.35 7.44 -22.90
C LYS A 692 -22.95 7.88 -23.35
N THR A 693 -22.83 8.59 -24.48
CA THR A 693 -21.54 9.05 -25.06
C THR A 693 -21.30 10.56 -24.98
N THR A 694 -22.27 11.37 -24.53
CA THR A 694 -22.19 12.84 -24.51
C THR A 694 -22.61 13.37 -23.14
N PRO A 695 -21.75 13.20 -22.11
CA PRO A 695 -22.07 13.62 -20.76
C PRO A 695 -22.18 15.15 -20.65
N LYS A 696 -23.16 15.62 -19.88
CA LYS A 696 -23.32 17.04 -19.58
C LYS A 696 -23.21 17.31 -18.09
N PHE A 697 -22.27 18.17 -17.70
CA PHE A 697 -22.16 18.60 -16.31
C PHE A 697 -23.35 19.50 -15.95
N LEU A 698 -24.04 19.15 -14.87
CA LEU A 698 -25.19 19.92 -14.37
C LEU A 698 -24.80 20.82 -13.22
N TRP A 699 -24.21 20.24 -12.17
CA TRP A 699 -23.79 20.97 -10.99
C TRP A 699 -22.87 20.14 -10.08
N ALA A 700 -22.16 20.85 -9.21
CA ALA A 700 -21.49 20.38 -8.01
C ALA A 700 -22.02 21.17 -6.81
N ILE A 701 -22.28 20.51 -5.69
CA ILE A 701 -22.79 21.14 -4.46
C ILE A 701 -22.02 20.60 -3.26
N GLY A 702 -21.86 21.42 -2.23
CA GLY A 702 -21.11 21.07 -1.01
C GLY A 702 -21.05 22.25 -0.04
N PRO A 703 -20.07 22.32 0.87
CA PRO A 703 -20.07 23.28 1.98
C PRO A 703 -20.15 24.75 1.58
N ALA A 704 -19.59 25.11 0.43
CA ALA A 704 -19.64 26.48 -0.12
C ALA A 704 -20.99 26.83 -0.77
N THR A 705 -21.89 25.85 -0.94
CA THR A 705 -23.22 26.10 -1.51
C THR A 705 -24.13 26.69 -0.44
N THR A 706 -24.76 27.82 -0.74
CA THR A 706 -25.75 28.45 0.13
C THR A 706 -26.82 27.44 0.56
N GLY A 707 -26.96 27.22 1.87
CA GLY A 707 -27.89 26.25 2.46
C GLY A 707 -27.33 24.85 2.74
N LEU A 708 -26.06 24.56 2.40
CA LEU A 708 -25.37 23.27 2.67
C LEU A 708 -24.13 23.40 3.56
N THR A 709 -24.02 24.47 4.35
CA THR A 709 -22.83 24.75 5.18
C THR A 709 -22.54 23.71 6.26
N GLY A 710 -23.52 22.89 6.64
CA GLY A 710 -23.38 21.81 7.64
C GLY A 710 -23.20 20.42 7.04
N ILE A 711 -22.96 20.31 5.73
CA ILE A 711 -22.75 19.03 5.07
C ILE A 711 -21.38 18.43 5.48
N GLY A 712 -21.39 17.20 5.95
CA GLY A 712 -20.20 16.40 6.31
C GLY A 712 -19.72 15.55 5.15
N GLN A 713 -19.06 14.43 5.44
CA GLN A 713 -18.66 13.45 4.42
C GLN A 713 -19.91 12.83 3.76
N THR A 714 -19.89 12.71 2.44
CA THR A 714 -21.07 12.41 1.60
C THR A 714 -21.39 10.91 1.51
N TRP A 715 -21.50 10.24 2.65
CA TRP A 715 -21.88 8.83 2.74
C TRP A 715 -23.37 8.56 2.46
N SER A 716 -24.22 9.57 2.66
CA SER A 716 -25.66 9.43 2.46
C SER A 716 -26.01 9.32 0.98
N THR A 717 -26.35 8.13 0.51
CA THR A 717 -26.86 7.97 -0.87
C THR A 717 -28.15 8.78 -1.06
N PRO A 718 -28.22 9.73 -2.01
CA PRO A 718 -29.43 10.52 -2.21
C PRO A 718 -30.64 9.68 -2.60
N ALA A 719 -31.75 9.85 -1.87
CA ALA A 719 -33.04 9.34 -2.26
C ALA A 719 -33.68 10.29 -3.27
N ILE A 720 -34.21 9.74 -4.37
CA ILE A 720 -34.82 10.52 -5.44
C ILE A 720 -36.34 10.40 -5.35
N THR A 721 -37.03 11.53 -5.27
CA THR A 721 -38.48 11.57 -5.16
C THR A 721 -39.05 12.85 -5.77
N ARG A 722 -40.37 12.98 -5.82
CA ARG A 722 -41.08 14.19 -6.25
C ARG A 722 -41.69 14.88 -5.05
N VAL A 723 -41.33 16.14 -4.83
CA VAL A 723 -41.89 16.97 -3.75
C VAL A 723 -42.13 18.37 -4.27
N ASN A 724 -43.38 18.84 -4.16
CA ASN A 724 -43.71 20.23 -4.40
C ASN A 724 -43.42 21.04 -3.12
N VAL A 725 -42.37 21.85 -3.16
CA VAL A 725 -41.95 22.71 -2.04
C VAL A 725 -42.58 24.09 -2.24
N ASN A 726 -43.58 24.40 -1.41
CA ASN A 726 -44.36 25.63 -1.53
C ASN A 726 -43.46 26.87 -1.55
N GLY A 727 -43.65 27.74 -2.56
CA GLY A 727 -42.88 28.97 -2.73
C GLY A 727 -41.47 28.80 -3.31
N ALA A 728 -41.02 27.57 -3.57
CA ALA A 728 -39.72 27.33 -4.19
C ALA A 728 -39.82 27.27 -5.72
N THR A 729 -38.89 27.90 -6.42
CA THR A 729 -38.65 27.65 -7.85
C THR A 729 -37.91 26.32 -8.00
N GLN A 730 -38.54 25.35 -8.67
CA GLN A 730 -38.05 23.99 -8.89
C GLN A 730 -38.03 23.62 -10.39
N ASN A 731 -37.39 22.50 -10.72
CA ASN A 731 -37.55 21.86 -12.02
C ASN A 731 -39.01 21.47 -12.29
N SER A 732 -39.37 21.38 -13.57
CA SER A 732 -40.75 21.16 -14.04
C SER A 732 -41.39 19.86 -13.55
N GLN A 733 -40.57 18.90 -13.11
CA GLN A 733 -41.01 17.60 -12.63
C GLN A 733 -41.04 17.51 -11.10
N ASN A 734 -40.64 18.59 -10.39
CA ASN A 734 -40.50 18.64 -8.94
C ASN A 734 -39.62 17.52 -8.37
N PHE A 735 -38.66 17.01 -9.16
CA PHE A 735 -37.71 16.01 -8.68
C PHE A 735 -36.76 16.64 -7.68
N VAL A 736 -36.59 15.96 -6.56
CA VAL A 736 -35.69 16.37 -5.49
C VAL A 736 -34.78 15.21 -5.08
N LEU A 737 -33.58 15.56 -4.64
CA LEU A 737 -32.67 14.69 -3.91
C LEU A 737 -32.88 14.95 -2.43
N VAL A 738 -33.18 13.89 -1.67
CA VAL A 738 -33.29 13.93 -0.21
C VAL A 738 -32.14 13.11 0.37
N PHE A 739 -31.32 13.72 1.20
CA PHE A 739 -30.19 13.05 1.86
C PHE A 739 -29.92 13.60 3.25
N GLY A 740 -29.34 12.75 4.10
CA GLY A 740 -28.75 13.17 5.37
C GLY A 740 -27.53 14.05 5.12
N GLY A 741 -27.21 14.91 6.08
CA GLY A 741 -26.13 15.87 5.99
C GLY A 741 -24.75 15.23 5.87
N GLY A 742 -24.64 13.93 6.10
CA GLY A 742 -23.41 13.17 5.97
C GLY A 742 -22.84 12.77 7.32
N TYR A 743 -21.55 12.43 7.33
CA TYR A 743 -20.83 12.02 8.53
C TYR A 743 -19.88 13.13 8.99
N ASP A 744 -19.87 13.43 10.28
CA ASP A 744 -18.84 14.28 10.87
C ASP A 744 -17.57 13.44 11.11
N SER A 745 -16.48 13.80 10.44
CA SER A 745 -15.19 13.13 10.65
C SER A 745 -14.69 13.22 12.11
N ALA A 746 -15.21 14.15 12.92
CA ALA A 746 -14.92 14.23 14.35
C ALA A 746 -15.35 12.98 15.14
N GLU A 747 -16.30 12.21 14.61
CA GLU A 747 -16.75 10.95 15.20
C GLU A 747 -15.76 9.79 15.03
N GLU A 748 -14.70 9.95 14.22
CA GLU A 748 -13.59 8.97 14.17
C GLU A 748 -12.62 9.11 15.34
N SER A 749 -12.91 9.98 16.31
CA SER A 749 -12.09 10.14 17.50
C SER A 749 -12.34 9.04 18.53
N THR A 750 -11.35 8.75 19.40
CA THR A 750 -11.50 7.80 20.51
C THR A 750 -12.42 8.30 21.64
N SER A 751 -12.85 9.55 21.57
CA SER A 751 -13.76 10.17 22.53
C SER A 751 -15.15 10.27 21.91
N TYR A 752 -16.16 9.83 22.65
CA TYR A 752 -17.56 10.03 22.26
C TYR A 752 -17.84 11.53 22.10
N GLN A 753 -18.24 11.95 20.90
CA GLN A 753 -18.67 13.33 20.68
C GLN A 753 -20.09 13.50 21.22
N THR A 754 -20.33 14.58 21.95
CA THR A 754 -21.67 14.91 22.47
C THR A 754 -22.46 15.81 21.52
N SER A 755 -21.86 16.22 20.40
CA SER A 755 -22.45 17.10 19.41
C SER A 755 -21.69 17.09 18.09
N ASP A 756 -22.43 16.97 17.00
CA ASP A 756 -21.92 17.08 15.64
C ASP A 756 -21.86 18.52 15.12
N SER A 757 -20.75 18.85 14.47
CA SER A 757 -20.56 20.15 13.80
C SER A 757 -20.98 20.14 12.33
N SER A 758 -21.07 18.94 11.75
CA SER A 758 -21.52 18.68 10.38
C SER A 758 -22.28 17.34 10.34
N GLY A 759 -22.93 17.00 9.23
CA GLY A 759 -23.57 15.69 9.08
C GLY A 759 -24.99 15.58 9.65
N ASN A 760 -25.28 16.29 10.76
CA ASN A 760 -26.55 16.29 11.49
C ASN A 760 -27.71 17.10 10.85
N TRP A 761 -27.83 17.02 9.53
CA TRP A 761 -28.84 17.73 8.74
C TRP A 761 -29.67 16.76 7.90
N ILE A 762 -30.81 17.22 7.42
CA ILE A 762 -31.49 16.61 6.27
C ILE A 762 -31.63 17.70 5.22
N TYR A 763 -31.23 17.41 4.00
CA TYR A 763 -31.30 18.33 2.88
C TYR A 763 -32.27 17.82 1.82
N MET A 764 -32.99 18.76 1.23
CA MET A 764 -33.76 18.55 0.01
C MET A 764 -33.27 19.55 -1.05
N VAL A 765 -32.75 19.01 -2.14
CA VAL A 765 -32.13 19.78 -3.23
C VAL A 765 -32.83 19.49 -4.54
N ASP A 766 -32.94 20.50 -5.39
CA ASP A 766 -33.45 20.35 -6.74
C ASP A 766 -32.54 19.41 -7.56
N ALA A 767 -33.12 18.36 -8.13
CA ALA A 767 -32.37 17.30 -8.81
C ALA A 767 -31.69 17.76 -10.11
N LEU A 768 -32.16 18.83 -10.77
CA LEU A 768 -31.58 19.34 -12.02
C LEU A 768 -30.67 20.55 -11.79
N TYR A 769 -30.93 21.34 -10.75
CA TYR A 769 -30.26 22.63 -10.56
C TYR A 769 -29.37 22.72 -9.31
N GLY A 770 -29.36 21.69 -8.46
CA GLY A 770 -28.54 21.67 -7.24
C GLY A 770 -28.89 22.81 -6.27
N LYS A 771 -30.12 23.32 -6.34
CA LYS A 771 -30.60 24.40 -5.47
C LYS A 771 -31.18 23.79 -4.20
N VAL A 772 -30.72 24.21 -3.02
CA VAL A 772 -31.34 23.81 -1.75
C VAL A 772 -32.75 24.37 -1.70
N LEU A 773 -33.73 23.48 -1.57
CA LEU A 773 -35.15 23.80 -1.53
C LEU A 773 -35.66 23.83 -0.09
N TRP A 774 -35.12 22.94 0.74
CA TRP A 774 -35.51 22.80 2.13
C TRP A 774 -34.39 22.12 2.92
N SER A 775 -34.31 22.42 4.22
CA SER A 775 -33.44 21.70 5.15
C SER A 775 -34.05 21.57 6.55
N ALA A 776 -33.70 20.49 7.25
CA ALA A 776 -33.88 20.33 8.68
C ALA A 776 -32.53 20.18 9.38
N GLY A 777 -32.40 20.74 10.57
CA GLY A 777 -31.15 20.80 11.30
C GLY A 777 -31.32 21.25 12.76
N PRO A 778 -30.23 21.19 13.55
CA PRO A 778 -30.24 21.58 14.97
C PRO A 778 -30.64 23.06 15.19
N THR A 779 -31.39 23.31 16.27
CA THR A 779 -31.77 24.67 16.72
C THR A 779 -30.55 25.49 17.14
N GLY A 780 -30.49 26.78 16.74
CA GLY A 780 -29.49 27.73 17.26
C GLY A 780 -28.12 27.66 16.59
N VAL A 781 -27.93 26.76 15.63
CA VAL A 781 -26.78 26.81 14.71
C VAL A 781 -27.10 27.88 13.67
N THR A 782 -26.42 29.02 13.72
CA THR A 782 -26.40 30.02 12.62
C THR A 782 -25.22 29.72 11.71
N PRO A 783 -25.39 29.03 10.58
CA PRO A 783 -24.44 29.19 9.50
C PRO A 783 -24.63 30.59 8.89
N ALA A 784 -23.59 31.13 8.29
CA ALA A 784 -23.52 32.50 7.79
C ALA A 784 -24.59 32.91 6.75
N SER A 785 -25.58 32.07 6.40
CA SER A 785 -26.67 32.50 5.52
C SER A 785 -28.04 31.81 5.60
N ASN A 786 -28.33 30.73 6.35
CA ASN A 786 -29.71 30.20 6.43
C ASN A 786 -29.94 29.31 7.67
N GLN A 787 -30.97 29.61 8.46
CA GLN A 787 -31.52 28.71 9.49
C GLN A 787 -32.27 27.54 8.82
N PRO A 788 -32.36 26.35 9.46
CA PRO A 788 -33.17 25.26 8.93
C PRO A 788 -34.63 25.67 8.79
N ASN A 789 -35.32 25.18 7.76
CA ASN A 789 -36.76 25.36 7.62
C ASN A 789 -37.53 24.60 8.71
N LEU A 790 -36.97 23.48 9.20
CA LEU A 790 -37.47 22.74 10.35
C LEU A 790 -36.34 22.55 11.37
N ALA A 791 -36.46 23.21 12.51
CA ALA A 791 -35.50 23.08 13.59
C ALA A 791 -35.80 21.81 14.40
N LEU A 792 -34.81 20.93 14.57
CA LEU A 792 -34.92 19.72 15.36
C LEU A 792 -34.15 19.89 16.68
N SER A 793 -34.74 19.45 17.78
CA SER A 793 -34.14 19.57 19.12
C SER A 793 -32.94 18.64 19.31
N ARG A 794 -32.92 17.51 18.59
CA ARG A 794 -31.80 16.57 18.44
C ARG A 794 -31.91 15.84 17.11
N MET A 795 -30.80 15.69 16.41
CA MET A 795 -30.56 14.63 15.43
C MET A 795 -29.33 13.90 15.96
N ASP A 796 -29.51 12.62 16.28
CA ASP A 796 -28.49 11.72 16.80
C ASP A 796 -27.88 10.91 15.65
#